data_AF-A0A2W1BAT9-F1
#
_entry.id   AF-A0A2W1BAT9-F1
#
_cell.length_a   1.000
_cell.length_b   1.000
_cell.length_c   1.000
_cell.angle_alpha   90.00
_cell.angle_beta   90.00
_cell.angle_gamma   90.00
#
_symmetry.space_group_name_H-M   'P 1'
#
loop_
_entity.id
_entity.type
_entity.pdbx_description
1 polymer ?
#
loop_
_entity_poly.entity_id
_entity_poly.type
_entity_poly.pdbx_seq_one_letter_code
_entity_poly.pdbx_strand_id
1 'polypeptide(L)'
;SLFLIVIMIGQTRAVYYSVIVSVVFLVVFLIFSLLRFKLSSFVAAFSKLFVTLLIISSIAIMIVYSGDNPLTSGRFSFSERLTYTTEDSISVDVRILQWKAAIKQWESSALLGTGFGSYKYLSTENMGKVLTEEPEYMYVAGLNSIRTHNEYLQQTGETGVIGIALIIAFIVAMLFYTIKVVKKSSSVEKVIKYLFLEAGLLIIFVHSVLSFPGHLMPNALFAVFLFGYIMNPEFLEVNRVHVRLSKVLPLLLVVFALSTSVLMSRIFFAEGLFTRGYINYRRIENTNPQIPELVNSIGSIKREIESLEKYEGKYAYLQQDSYISDRLSELRETYPEAPEELLQHMASEEREKAFSRALSTLDSKLRSASSALLRARQDSSNSFYSAMRNLSTSREISRGQYLSEAYIGYMYLTAQRKEDFRLKLNMSGKAVAAVFAEIFAREDVFSTWLNEDTSPGGMIGDLEIDHSYLRELPGLLRTDLAATDVSGMLETLDVNLLIDYQVTLDAIDALLRSLKTSPDLQVVRNTANLLFRIIASSEMIANELENLDPYVISSNGLNNLIETIRRIPESEREDLTTLYDIAIHYNPGGWQKGNDNIYGEYSRNLLLLYGLEALDKVLEIAEREVFAWSVMKVTDRVVPLGSIGELTPLKEHVSKAWFDDLYGKVHSWCKDTSIEISKEIEEGGLSEEGLSKAKTALSKSEKFLQLHSLW
;
A
#
# COMPACT_ATOMS: atom_id res chain seq x y z
N SER A 1 15.83 17.86 33.74
CA SER A 1 16.90 17.10 33.07
C SER A 1 16.36 15.92 32.29
N LEU A 2 16.05 14.78 32.91
CA LEU A 2 15.56 13.58 32.18
C LEU A 2 14.24 13.80 31.41
N PHE A 3 13.27 14.46 32.04
CA PHE A 3 12.00 14.83 31.41
C PHE A 3 12.18 15.77 30.21
N LEU A 4 13.12 16.72 30.30
CA LEU A 4 13.48 17.62 29.20
C LEU A 4 14.15 16.85 28.05
N ILE A 5 15.08 15.95 28.35
CA ILE A 5 15.70 15.07 27.34
C ILE A 5 14.65 14.22 26.62
N VAL A 6 13.72 13.64 27.37
CA VAL A 6 12.65 12.81 26.80
C VAL A 6 11.64 13.64 26.01
N ILE A 7 11.34 14.88 26.40
CA ILE A 7 10.52 15.79 25.57
C ILE A 7 11.25 16.16 24.28
N MET A 8 12.56 16.37 24.34
CA MET A 8 13.35 16.78 23.19
C MET A 8 13.66 15.65 22.22
N ILE A 9 13.71 14.41 22.69
CA ILE A 9 13.95 13.22 21.84
C ILE A 9 12.64 12.51 21.49
N GLY A 10 11.76 12.33 22.48
CA GLY A 10 10.48 11.64 22.35
C GLY A 10 9.46 12.47 21.58
N GLN A 11 8.89 11.88 20.53
CA GLN A 11 7.97 12.54 19.61
C GLN A 11 6.49 12.19 19.88
N THR A 12 6.16 11.48 20.98
CA THR A 12 4.79 11.00 21.23
C THR A 12 4.33 11.26 22.67
N ARG A 13 3.06 11.67 22.82
CA ARG A 13 2.43 11.94 24.13
C ARG A 13 2.50 10.75 25.10
N ALA A 14 2.40 9.54 24.55
CA ALA A 14 2.49 8.29 25.31
C ALA A 14 3.81 8.18 26.09
N VAL A 15 4.93 8.64 25.50
CA VAL A 15 6.22 8.68 26.18
C VAL A 15 6.16 9.64 27.37
N TYR A 16 5.56 10.82 27.23
CA TYR A 16 5.50 11.80 28.31
C TYR A 16 4.70 11.28 29.51
N TYR A 17 3.53 10.68 29.26
CA TYR A 17 2.74 10.05 30.32
C TYR A 17 3.51 8.91 31.01
N SER A 18 4.22 8.09 30.24
CA SER A 18 5.03 7.00 30.81
C SER A 18 6.16 7.50 31.72
N VAL A 19 6.82 8.61 31.36
CA VAL A 19 7.83 9.24 32.22
C VAL A 19 7.21 9.85 33.45
N ILE A 20 6.06 10.54 33.35
CA ILE A 20 5.38 11.12 34.51
C ILE A 20 5.04 10.02 35.52
N VAL A 21 4.41 8.93 35.08
CA VAL A 21 4.06 7.80 35.96
C VAL A 21 5.32 7.18 36.57
N SER A 22 6.38 7.00 35.78
CA SER A 22 7.65 6.47 36.27
C SER A 22 8.34 7.39 37.29
N VAL A 23 8.29 8.71 37.10
CA VAL A 23 8.80 9.69 38.05
C VAL A 23 7.97 9.70 39.34
N VAL A 24 6.64 9.64 39.24
CA VAL A 24 5.77 9.54 40.42
C VAL A 24 6.09 8.27 41.22
N PHE A 25 6.21 7.13 40.54
CA PHE A 25 6.63 5.87 41.14
C PHE A 25 7.99 6.00 41.85
N LEU A 26 8.99 6.56 41.16
CA LEU A 26 10.32 6.80 41.70
C LEU A 26 10.28 7.68 42.95
N VAL A 27 9.56 8.81 42.90
CA VAL A 27 9.42 9.74 44.02
C VAL A 27 8.76 9.07 45.23
N VAL A 28 7.67 8.33 45.04
CA VAL A 28 6.97 7.63 46.12
C VAL A 28 7.91 6.65 46.84
N PHE A 29 8.65 5.82 46.11
CA PHE A 29 9.56 4.85 46.72
C PHE A 29 10.85 5.48 47.27
N LEU A 30 11.31 6.60 46.71
CA LEU A 30 12.41 7.38 47.27
C LEU A 30 12.01 8.07 48.57
N ILE A 31 10.79 8.61 48.68
CA ILE A 31 10.26 9.16 49.94
C ILE A 31 10.23 8.06 51.02
N PHE A 32 9.73 6.87 50.68
CA PHE A 32 9.74 5.76 51.62
C PHE A 32 11.18 5.36 52.04
N SER A 33 12.14 5.45 51.12
CA SER A 33 13.55 5.21 51.42
C SER A 33 14.15 6.30 52.32
N LEU A 34 13.80 7.58 52.10
CA LEU A 34 14.18 8.71 52.95
C LEU A 34 13.63 8.60 54.38
N LEU A 35 12.43 8.05 54.54
CA LEU A 35 11.86 7.80 55.87
C LEU A 35 12.59 6.67 56.64
N ARG A 36 13.26 5.76 55.92
CA ARG A 36 13.97 4.61 56.50
C ARG A 36 15.45 4.90 56.78
N PHE A 37 16.10 5.66 55.92
CA PHE A 37 17.55 5.93 55.98
C PHE A 37 17.85 7.39 56.36
N LYS A 38 19.05 7.65 56.88
CA LYS A 38 19.46 9.03 57.20
C LYS A 38 19.64 9.84 55.90
N LEU A 39 19.25 11.13 55.94
CA LEU A 39 19.38 12.04 54.79
C LEU A 39 20.82 12.14 54.27
N SER A 40 21.82 12.09 55.16
CA SER A 40 23.24 12.12 54.77
C SER A 40 23.65 10.90 53.94
N SER A 41 23.16 9.70 54.27
CA SER A 41 23.39 8.48 53.51
C SER A 41 22.69 8.53 52.15
N PHE A 42 21.51 9.15 52.08
CA PHE A 42 20.78 9.32 50.83
C PHE A 42 21.50 10.29 49.87
N VAL A 43 21.97 11.43 50.37
CA VAL A 43 22.74 12.40 49.56
C VAL A 43 24.06 11.80 49.08
N ALA A 44 24.75 11.04 49.94
CA ALA A 44 26.00 10.38 49.60
C ALA A 44 25.86 9.29 48.51
N ALA A 45 24.67 8.71 48.36
CA ALA A 45 24.40 7.71 47.32
C ALA A 45 24.36 8.28 45.89
N PHE A 46 24.22 9.60 45.74
CA PHE A 46 24.29 10.25 44.43
C PHE A 46 25.73 10.64 44.10
N SER A 47 26.28 10.02 43.05
CA SER A 47 27.59 10.41 42.51
C SER A 47 27.54 11.85 41.99
N LYS A 48 28.39 12.73 42.55
CA LYS A 48 28.54 14.12 42.08
C LYS A 48 28.87 14.17 40.58
N LEU A 49 29.71 13.24 40.11
CA LEU A 49 30.05 13.11 38.69
C LEU A 49 28.81 12.75 37.86
N PHE A 50 28.00 11.80 38.31
CA PHE A 50 26.78 11.40 37.60
C PHE A 50 25.79 12.56 37.49
N VAL A 51 25.55 13.30 38.57
CA VAL A 51 24.66 14.47 38.56
C VAL A 51 25.20 15.56 37.63
N THR A 52 26.51 15.84 37.67
CA THR A 52 27.14 16.79 36.75
C THR A 52 27.00 16.36 35.29
N LEU A 53 27.27 15.09 34.98
CA LEU A 53 27.10 14.54 33.62
C LEU A 53 25.64 14.58 33.16
N LEU A 54 24.68 14.33 34.05
CA LEU A 54 23.25 14.41 33.75
C LEU A 54 22.80 15.84 33.45
N ILE A 55 23.34 16.83 34.18
CA ILE A 55 23.08 18.25 33.92
C ILE A 55 23.74 18.66 32.59
N ILE A 56 25.02 18.33 32.38
CA ILE A 56 25.75 18.65 31.14
C ILE A 56 25.06 18.03 29.92
N SER A 57 24.70 16.74 29.98
CA SER A 57 23.99 16.06 28.88
C SER A 57 22.63 16.69 28.61
N SER A 58 21.89 17.10 29.64
CA SER A 58 20.61 17.80 29.46
C SER A 58 20.79 19.14 28.76
N ILE A 59 21.80 19.92 29.16
CA ILE A 59 22.13 21.21 28.53
C ILE A 59 22.60 20.99 27.09
N ALA A 60 23.46 19.99 26.84
CA ALA A 60 23.94 19.67 25.51
C ALA A 60 22.81 19.25 24.56
N ILE A 61 21.91 18.38 25.02
CA ILE A 61 20.72 17.98 24.24
C ILE A 61 19.82 19.19 23.99
N MET A 62 19.65 20.06 25.00
CA MET A 62 18.89 21.30 24.84
C MET A 62 19.48 22.19 23.75
N ILE A 63 20.79 22.42 23.75
CA ILE A 63 21.47 23.23 22.75
C ILE A 63 21.39 22.59 21.35
N VAL A 64 21.59 21.27 21.25
CA VAL A 64 21.54 20.54 19.97
C VAL A 64 20.14 20.57 19.35
N TYR A 65 19.08 20.50 20.17
CA TYR A 65 17.71 20.48 19.66
C TYR A 65 16.99 21.84 19.72
N SER A 66 17.64 22.91 20.17
CA SER A 66 17.08 24.27 20.20
C SER A 66 17.42 25.12 18.97
N GLY A 67 18.23 24.64 18.02
CA GLY A 67 18.62 25.44 16.86
C GLY A 67 19.15 24.63 15.67
N ASP A 68 19.33 25.33 14.55
CA ASP A 68 19.83 24.77 13.30
C ASP A 68 21.31 24.44 13.41
N ASN A 69 21.62 23.15 13.30
CA ASN A 69 23.00 22.67 13.28
C ASN A 69 23.12 21.47 12.30
N PRO A 70 24.34 21.04 11.95
CA PRO A 70 24.57 19.95 11.02
C PRO A 70 23.92 18.61 11.44
N LEU A 71 23.64 18.40 12.73
CA LEU A 71 22.98 17.20 13.24
C LEU A 71 21.45 17.26 13.08
N THR A 72 20.86 18.47 13.10
CA THR A 72 19.41 18.68 13.01
C THR A 72 18.93 19.10 11.62
N SER A 73 19.82 19.64 10.78
CA SER A 73 19.53 20.04 9.39
C SER A 73 18.29 20.94 9.24
N GLY A 74 17.98 21.76 10.24
CA GLY A 74 16.81 22.65 10.24
C GLY A 74 15.45 21.97 10.33
N ARG A 75 15.40 20.66 10.60
CA ARG A 75 14.15 19.87 10.64
C ARG A 75 13.52 19.78 12.03
N PHE A 76 14.06 20.49 13.02
CA PHE A 76 13.71 20.27 14.43
C PHE A 76 13.52 21.58 15.19
N SER A 77 12.26 21.92 15.50
CA SER A 77 11.89 23.06 16.33
C SER A 77 11.32 22.62 17.69
N PHE A 78 11.76 23.27 18.76
CA PHE A 78 11.28 23.02 20.13
C PHE A 78 9.85 23.52 20.36
N SER A 79 9.52 24.70 19.83
CA SER A 79 8.18 25.30 19.98
C SER A 79 7.13 24.47 19.24
N GLU A 80 7.46 23.97 18.05
CA GLU A 80 6.57 23.13 17.25
C GLU A 80 6.19 21.82 17.96
N ARG A 81 7.17 21.18 18.63
CA ARG A 81 6.96 19.94 19.41
C ARG A 81 6.07 20.13 20.64
N LEU A 82 6.07 21.32 21.24
CA LEU A 82 5.16 21.63 22.36
C LEU A 82 3.72 21.85 21.87
N THR A 83 3.55 22.37 20.65
CA THR A 83 2.24 22.62 20.02
C THR A 83 1.58 21.35 19.47
N TYR A 84 2.34 20.37 18.93
CA TYR A 84 1.79 19.05 18.54
C TYR A 84 1.15 18.27 19.72
N THR A 85 1.29 18.75 20.95
CA THR A 85 0.69 18.15 22.15
C THR A 85 -0.82 18.44 22.32
N THR A 86 -1.42 19.33 21.53
CA THR A 86 -2.81 19.80 21.76
C THR A 86 -3.85 19.51 20.66
N GLU A 87 -3.47 19.13 19.44
CA GLU A 87 -4.41 18.89 18.32
C GLU A 87 -4.43 17.41 17.89
N ASP A 88 -5.49 16.96 17.20
CA ASP A 88 -5.82 15.59 16.74
C ASP A 88 -6.74 14.72 17.61
N SER A 89 -8.04 15.03 17.57
CA SER A 89 -9.13 14.09 17.89
C SER A 89 -9.20 12.91 16.91
N ILE A 90 -8.85 13.12 15.63
CA ILE A 90 -8.86 12.09 14.57
C ILE A 90 -7.96 10.89 14.93
N SER A 91 -6.93 11.08 15.78
CA SER A 91 -6.07 9.99 16.24
C SER A 91 -6.71 9.07 17.29
N VAL A 92 -7.73 9.51 18.02
CA VAL A 92 -8.30 8.75 19.15
C VAL A 92 -9.31 7.73 18.67
N ASP A 93 -10.26 8.13 17.83
CA ASP A 93 -11.32 7.23 17.38
C ASP A 93 -10.81 6.10 16.48
N VAL A 94 -9.78 6.38 15.68
CA VAL A 94 -9.02 5.35 14.95
C VAL A 94 -8.45 4.31 15.92
N ARG A 95 -7.89 4.74 17.06
CA ARG A 95 -7.36 3.80 18.08
C ARG A 95 -8.48 3.05 18.78
N ILE A 96 -9.61 3.69 19.06
CA ILE A 96 -10.76 3.01 19.67
C ILE A 96 -11.28 1.91 18.73
N LEU A 97 -11.40 2.18 17.44
CA LEU A 97 -11.77 1.17 16.44
C LEU A 97 -10.77 0.00 16.43
N GLN A 98 -9.46 0.28 16.47
CA GLN A 98 -8.41 -0.74 16.58
C GLN A 98 -8.48 -1.55 17.89
N TRP A 99 -8.80 -0.90 19.00
CA TRP A 99 -8.97 -1.56 20.31
C TRP A 99 -10.17 -2.49 20.31
N LYS A 100 -11.30 -2.02 19.77
CA LYS A 100 -12.51 -2.82 19.59
C LYS A 100 -12.25 -4.01 18.66
N ALA A 101 -11.46 -3.82 17.60
CA ALA A 101 -11.05 -4.93 16.73
C ALA A 101 -10.23 -5.99 17.47
N ALA A 102 -9.32 -5.59 18.38
CA ALA A 102 -8.60 -6.55 19.22
C ALA A 102 -9.52 -7.29 20.20
N ILE A 103 -10.57 -6.63 20.70
CA ILE A 103 -11.59 -7.26 21.54
C ILE A 103 -12.40 -8.28 20.72
N LYS A 104 -12.83 -7.93 19.50
CA LYS A 104 -13.50 -8.87 18.58
C LYS A 104 -12.63 -10.07 18.23
N GLN A 105 -11.32 -9.85 18.07
CA GLN A 105 -10.36 -10.94 17.90
C GLN A 105 -10.32 -11.85 19.13
N TRP A 106 -10.27 -11.26 20.33
CA TRP A 106 -10.30 -12.02 21.58
C TRP A 106 -11.59 -12.83 21.75
N GLU A 107 -12.74 -12.28 21.40
CA GLU A 107 -14.03 -12.99 21.44
C GLU A 107 -14.03 -14.27 20.60
N SER A 108 -13.28 -14.30 19.49
CA SER A 108 -13.16 -15.50 18.65
C SER A 108 -12.32 -16.63 19.28
N SER A 109 -11.40 -16.31 20.20
CA SER A 109 -10.54 -17.29 20.89
C SER A 109 -10.15 -16.79 22.28
N ALA A 110 -11.08 -16.83 23.23
CA ALA A 110 -10.92 -16.12 24.49
C ALA A 110 -9.80 -16.65 25.41
N LEU A 111 -9.52 -17.95 25.38
CA LEU A 111 -8.59 -18.59 26.32
C LEU A 111 -7.12 -18.42 25.92
N LEU A 112 -6.78 -18.84 24.70
CA LEU A 112 -5.41 -18.88 24.18
C LEU A 112 -5.15 -17.81 23.10
N GLY A 113 -6.17 -17.06 22.69
CA GLY A 113 -6.06 -16.11 21.60
C GLY A 113 -5.92 -16.79 20.25
N THR A 114 -5.68 -16.00 19.22
CA THR A 114 -5.52 -16.45 17.83
C THR A 114 -4.05 -16.70 17.44
N GLY A 115 -3.11 -16.58 18.39
CA GLY A 115 -1.67 -16.79 18.19
C GLY A 115 -0.87 -15.48 18.09
N PHE A 116 0.41 -15.54 18.44
CA PHE A 116 1.33 -14.38 18.43
C PHE A 116 1.45 -13.73 17.05
N GLY A 117 1.35 -12.41 16.99
CA GLY A 117 1.45 -11.63 15.78
C GLY A 117 0.27 -11.77 14.81
N SER A 118 -0.85 -12.35 15.26
CA SER A 118 -2.04 -12.55 14.42
C SER A 118 -2.91 -11.30 14.26
N TYR A 119 -2.75 -10.28 15.11
CA TYR A 119 -3.58 -9.07 15.03
C TYR A 119 -3.49 -8.39 13.66
N LYS A 120 -2.29 -8.24 13.11
CA LYS A 120 -2.09 -7.60 11.79
C LYS A 120 -2.80 -8.31 10.62
N TYR A 121 -3.19 -9.56 10.78
CA TYR A 121 -3.87 -10.36 9.76
C TYR A 121 -5.39 -10.33 9.94
N LEU A 122 -5.86 -10.19 11.18
CA LEU A 122 -7.30 -10.23 11.51
C LEU A 122 -7.89 -8.85 11.76
N SER A 123 -7.07 -7.79 11.80
CA SER A 123 -7.51 -6.46 12.20
C SER A 123 -8.55 -5.88 11.25
N THR A 124 -8.35 -5.96 9.93
CA THR A 124 -9.32 -5.48 8.94
C THR A 124 -10.66 -6.21 9.08
N GLU A 125 -10.64 -7.53 9.23
CA GLU A 125 -11.86 -8.33 9.39
C GLU A 125 -12.60 -7.93 10.67
N ASN A 126 -11.88 -7.85 11.78
CA ASN A 126 -12.47 -7.50 13.07
C ASN A 126 -12.94 -6.03 13.14
N MET A 127 -12.28 -5.11 12.43
CA MET A 127 -12.79 -3.74 12.28
C MET A 127 -14.12 -3.71 11.52
N GLY A 128 -14.27 -4.49 10.44
CA GLY A 128 -15.56 -4.58 9.73
C GLY A 128 -16.71 -5.09 10.61
N LYS A 129 -16.42 -6.07 11.49
CA LYS A 129 -17.39 -6.52 12.51
C LYS A 129 -17.79 -5.38 13.46
N VAL A 130 -16.83 -4.58 13.92
CA VAL A 130 -17.12 -3.40 14.75
C VAL A 130 -17.97 -2.39 14.00
N LEU A 131 -17.68 -2.11 12.72
CA LEU A 131 -18.44 -1.14 11.91
C LEU A 131 -19.90 -1.57 11.65
N THR A 132 -20.16 -2.89 11.68
CA THR A 132 -21.53 -3.42 11.57
C THR A 132 -22.33 -3.18 12.85
N GLU A 133 -21.68 -3.30 14.01
CA GLU A 133 -22.33 -3.11 15.32
C GLU A 133 -22.37 -1.64 15.76
N GLU A 134 -21.35 -0.86 15.41
CA GLU A 134 -21.12 0.54 15.80
C GLU A 134 -20.79 1.39 14.55
N PRO A 135 -21.78 1.65 13.67
CA PRO A 135 -21.58 2.41 12.43
C PRO A 135 -20.95 3.78 12.61
N GLU A 136 -21.10 4.42 13.78
CA GLU A 136 -20.53 5.73 14.07
C GLU A 136 -19.01 5.81 13.85
N TYR A 137 -18.28 4.69 13.83
CA TYR A 137 -16.84 4.64 13.54
C TYR A 137 -16.51 4.57 12.04
N MET A 138 -17.49 4.59 11.13
CA MET A 138 -17.27 4.53 9.67
C MET A 138 -16.36 5.65 9.15
N TYR A 139 -16.38 6.83 9.78
CA TYR A 139 -15.49 7.93 9.41
C TYR A 139 -14.02 7.74 9.78
N VAL A 140 -13.66 6.69 10.52
CA VAL A 140 -12.25 6.33 10.77
C VAL A 140 -11.86 5.00 10.13
N ALA A 141 -12.78 4.40 9.37
CA ALA A 141 -12.54 3.18 8.61
C ALA A 141 -11.59 3.38 7.42
N GLY A 142 -10.99 2.28 6.96
CA GLY A 142 -10.11 2.23 5.79
C GLY A 142 -8.61 2.34 6.10
N LEU A 143 -8.23 2.44 7.37
CA LEU A 143 -6.84 2.41 7.80
C LEU A 143 -6.44 0.97 8.18
N ASN A 144 -5.74 0.28 7.27
CA ASN A 144 -5.09 -0.99 7.62
C ASN A 144 -4.13 -0.76 8.77
N SER A 145 -4.46 -1.30 9.95
CA SER A 145 -3.58 -1.20 11.11
C SER A 145 -2.98 -2.54 11.45
N ILE A 146 -1.66 -2.59 11.38
CA ILE A 146 -0.87 -3.75 11.81
C ILE A 146 -0.73 -3.82 13.35
N ARG A 147 -1.20 -2.80 14.08
CA ARG A 147 -1.06 -2.70 15.55
C ARG A 147 -2.27 -2.00 16.19
N THR A 148 -2.54 -2.29 17.45
CA THR A 148 -3.65 -1.67 18.19
C THR A 148 -3.31 -0.30 18.78
N HIS A 149 -2.02 0.07 18.83
CA HIS A 149 -1.53 1.15 19.69
C HIS A 149 -1.89 0.96 21.18
N ASN A 150 -2.05 -0.30 21.60
CA ASN A 150 -2.18 -0.73 22.98
C ASN A 150 -1.70 -2.19 23.07
N GLU A 151 -0.46 -2.37 23.50
CA GLU A 151 0.20 -3.67 23.56
C GLU A 151 -0.62 -4.68 24.36
N TYR A 152 -1.24 -4.28 25.47
CA TYR A 152 -2.02 -5.19 26.31
C TYR A 152 -3.29 -5.71 25.62
N LEU A 153 -4.00 -4.84 24.90
CA LEU A 153 -5.16 -5.27 24.11
C LEU A 153 -4.75 -6.17 22.95
N GLN A 154 -3.63 -5.85 22.28
CA GLN A 154 -3.12 -6.71 21.21
C GLN A 154 -2.76 -8.09 21.75
N GLN A 155 -2.03 -8.15 22.87
CA GLN A 155 -1.70 -9.41 23.52
C GLN A 155 -2.95 -10.16 24.00
N THR A 156 -4.01 -9.46 24.42
CA THR A 156 -5.28 -10.10 24.79
C THR A 156 -5.93 -10.81 23.58
N GLY A 157 -5.95 -10.17 22.41
CA GLY A 157 -6.44 -10.80 21.17
C GLY A 157 -5.55 -11.97 20.71
N GLU A 158 -4.23 -11.80 20.79
CA GLU A 158 -3.27 -12.78 20.28
C GLU A 158 -3.02 -13.98 21.22
N THR A 159 -3.13 -13.79 22.53
CA THR A 159 -2.76 -14.80 23.55
C THR A 159 -3.88 -15.14 24.53
N GLY A 160 -5.03 -14.50 24.39
CA GLY A 160 -6.20 -14.72 25.22
C GLY A 160 -5.99 -14.31 26.68
N VAL A 161 -6.92 -14.76 27.53
CA VAL A 161 -6.91 -14.47 28.96
C VAL A 161 -5.66 -15.03 29.65
N ILE A 162 -5.13 -16.15 29.16
CA ILE A 162 -3.96 -16.80 29.76
C ILE A 162 -2.72 -15.92 29.58
N GLY A 163 -2.45 -15.44 28.37
CA GLY A 163 -1.27 -14.63 28.13
C GLY A 163 -1.33 -13.27 28.80
N ILE A 164 -2.49 -12.58 28.77
CA ILE A 164 -2.62 -11.30 29.48
C ILE A 164 -2.54 -11.48 31.01
N ALA A 165 -3.06 -12.58 31.56
CA ALA A 165 -2.93 -12.87 32.99
C ALA A 165 -1.46 -13.08 33.40
N LEU A 166 -0.64 -13.74 32.56
CA LEU A 166 0.79 -13.89 32.80
C LEU A 166 1.53 -12.55 32.77
N ILE A 167 1.19 -11.67 31.83
CA ILE A 167 1.76 -10.32 31.74
C ILE A 167 1.39 -9.50 32.99
N ILE A 168 0.12 -9.50 33.40
CA ILE A 168 -0.34 -8.79 34.60
C ILE A 168 0.33 -9.37 35.84
N ALA A 169 0.41 -10.70 35.96
CA ALA A 169 1.07 -11.37 37.08
C ALA A 169 2.55 -10.98 37.16
N PHE A 170 3.24 -10.86 36.02
CA PHE A 170 4.62 -10.40 35.97
C PHE A 170 4.77 -8.96 36.47
N ILE A 171 3.94 -8.02 35.99
CA ILE A 171 3.97 -6.62 36.43
C ILE A 171 3.68 -6.50 37.94
N VAL A 172 2.69 -7.24 38.44
CA VAL A 172 2.34 -7.28 39.86
C VAL A 172 3.47 -7.91 40.70
N ALA A 173 4.11 -8.96 40.20
CA ALA A 173 5.26 -9.57 40.86
C ALA A 173 6.45 -8.59 40.96
N MET A 174 6.71 -7.79 39.93
CA MET A 174 7.73 -6.73 39.93
C MET A 174 7.43 -5.64 40.96
N LEU A 175 6.16 -5.23 41.09
CA LEU A 175 5.75 -4.28 42.13
C LEU A 175 6.00 -4.85 43.53
N PHE A 176 5.62 -6.11 43.79
CA PHE A 176 5.89 -6.75 45.07
C PHE A 176 7.39 -6.95 45.33
N TYR A 177 8.17 -7.23 44.29
CA TYR A 177 9.62 -7.33 44.39
C TYR A 177 10.23 -5.98 44.78
N THR A 178 9.83 -4.88 44.10
CA THR A 178 10.21 -3.50 44.46
C THR A 178 9.95 -3.21 45.93
N ILE A 179 8.73 -3.50 46.42
CA ILE A 179 8.38 -3.30 47.83
C ILE A 179 9.31 -4.09 48.76
N LYS A 180 9.67 -5.34 48.40
CA LYS A 180 10.62 -6.14 49.16
C LYS A 180 12.03 -5.55 49.15
N VAL A 181 12.54 -5.12 47.99
CA VAL A 181 13.88 -4.49 47.88
C VAL A 181 13.95 -3.27 48.79
N VAL A 182 12.98 -2.36 48.68
CA VAL A 182 12.95 -1.11 49.44
C VAL A 182 12.82 -1.36 50.96
N LYS A 183 12.04 -2.38 51.37
CA LYS A 183 11.83 -2.72 52.79
C LYS A 183 12.97 -3.53 53.42
N LYS A 184 13.66 -4.38 52.66
CA LYS A 184 14.62 -5.35 53.20
C LYS A 184 16.09 -5.04 52.89
N SER A 185 16.39 -4.32 51.81
CA SER A 185 17.78 -4.01 51.47
C SER A 185 18.44 -3.18 52.57
N SER A 186 19.71 -3.45 52.86
CA SER A 186 20.49 -2.82 53.93
C SER A 186 21.17 -1.51 53.51
N SER A 187 21.29 -1.25 52.20
CA SER A 187 21.97 -0.07 51.66
C SER A 187 21.02 0.79 50.85
N VAL A 188 20.99 2.09 51.17
CA VAL A 188 20.22 3.10 50.43
C VAL A 188 20.72 3.26 48.99
N GLU A 189 22.03 3.10 48.76
CA GLU A 189 22.62 3.17 47.41
C GLU A 189 22.07 2.06 46.51
N LYS A 190 22.00 0.83 47.03
CA LYS A 190 21.43 -0.32 46.31
C LYS A 190 19.96 -0.09 45.99
N VAL A 191 19.19 0.44 46.94
CA VAL A 191 17.77 0.78 46.74
C VAL A 191 17.60 1.85 45.66
N ILE A 192 18.38 2.93 45.73
CA ILE A 192 18.32 4.01 44.73
C ILE A 192 18.66 3.46 43.34
N LYS A 193 19.77 2.72 43.21
CA LYS A 193 20.20 2.11 41.94
C LYS A 193 19.11 1.19 41.36
N TYR A 194 18.52 0.33 42.19
CA TYR A 194 17.38 -0.51 41.82
C TYR A 194 16.20 0.32 41.30
N LEU A 195 15.79 1.36 42.05
CA LEU A 195 14.62 2.17 41.71
C LEU A 195 14.81 2.94 40.40
N PHE A 196 16.01 3.42 40.08
CA PHE A 196 16.30 4.06 38.80
C PHE A 196 16.19 3.09 37.61
N LEU A 197 16.64 1.84 37.78
CA LEU A 197 16.52 0.81 36.76
C LEU A 197 15.07 0.37 36.57
N GLU A 198 14.36 0.13 37.68
CA GLU A 198 12.94 -0.21 37.69
C GLU A 198 12.11 0.90 37.04
N ALA A 199 12.40 2.17 37.34
CA ALA A 199 11.76 3.32 36.70
C ALA A 199 11.96 3.30 35.18
N GLY A 200 13.15 2.90 34.69
CA GLY A 200 13.41 2.71 33.26
C GLY A 200 12.55 1.60 32.64
N LEU A 201 12.41 0.46 33.33
CA LEU A 201 11.55 -0.64 32.88
C LEU A 201 10.06 -0.26 32.92
N LEU A 202 9.63 0.46 33.94
CA LEU A 202 8.25 0.92 34.12
C LEU A 202 7.81 1.87 32.99
N ILE A 203 8.72 2.67 32.43
CA ILE A 203 8.44 3.48 31.23
C ILE A 203 7.93 2.59 30.10
N ILE A 204 8.53 1.41 29.90
CA ILE A 204 8.11 0.47 28.83
C ILE A 204 6.71 -0.06 29.11
N PHE A 205 6.44 -0.51 30.35
CA PHE A 205 5.11 -1.02 30.72
C PHE A 205 4.01 0.06 30.58
N VAL A 206 4.26 1.27 31.06
CA VAL A 206 3.25 2.34 30.97
C VAL A 206 3.08 2.80 29.53
N HIS A 207 4.16 2.90 28.75
CA HIS A 207 4.09 3.25 27.33
C HIS A 207 3.33 2.18 26.53
N SER A 208 3.42 0.90 26.91
CA SER A 208 2.62 -0.19 26.33
C SER A 208 1.10 -0.03 26.48
N VAL A 209 0.60 0.85 27.36
CA VAL A 209 -0.84 1.15 27.47
C VAL A 209 -1.35 1.97 26.28
N LEU A 210 -0.51 2.87 25.76
CA LEU A 210 -0.89 3.86 24.74
C LEU A 210 -0.11 3.69 23.42
N SER A 211 0.72 2.64 23.33
CA SER A 211 1.61 2.36 22.22
C SER A 211 2.09 0.90 22.26
N PHE A 212 3.12 0.57 21.47
CA PHE A 212 3.66 -0.78 21.27
C PHE A 212 5.20 -0.84 21.39
N PRO A 213 5.81 -0.28 22.46
CA PRO A 213 7.27 -0.24 22.56
C PRO A 213 7.90 -1.63 22.52
N GLY A 214 7.19 -2.70 22.94
CA GLY A 214 7.66 -4.08 22.90
C GLY A 214 7.80 -4.66 21.49
N HIS A 215 7.06 -4.13 20.51
CA HIS A 215 7.22 -4.51 19.10
C HIS A 215 8.48 -3.92 18.46
N LEU A 216 9.13 -2.95 19.11
CA LEU A 216 10.40 -2.40 18.67
C LEU A 216 11.53 -3.20 19.31
N MET A 217 12.20 -4.03 18.50
CA MET A 217 13.25 -4.94 18.95
C MET A 217 14.28 -4.30 19.91
N PRO A 218 14.79 -3.07 19.67
CA PRO A 218 15.73 -2.43 20.60
C PRO A 218 15.14 -2.20 22.00
N ASN A 219 13.87 -1.81 22.09
CA ASN A 219 13.20 -1.55 23.36
C ASN A 219 12.90 -2.87 24.10
N ALA A 220 12.47 -3.91 23.37
CA ALA A 220 12.24 -5.22 23.96
C ALA A 220 13.54 -5.82 24.53
N LEU A 221 14.64 -5.77 23.77
CA LEU A 221 15.96 -6.22 24.23
C LEU A 221 16.45 -5.39 25.43
N PHE A 222 16.23 -4.08 25.41
CA PHE A 222 16.56 -3.21 26.54
C PHE A 222 15.74 -3.54 27.78
N ALA A 223 14.44 -3.85 27.64
CA ALA A 223 13.58 -4.30 28.74
C ALA A 223 14.10 -5.59 29.37
N VAL A 224 14.47 -6.58 28.54
CA VAL A 224 15.06 -7.85 29.00
C VAL A 224 16.39 -7.63 29.72
N PHE A 225 17.25 -6.77 29.17
CA PHE A 225 18.52 -6.39 29.80
C PHE A 225 18.31 -5.73 31.17
N LEU A 226 17.41 -4.74 31.25
CA LEU A 226 17.06 -4.07 32.49
C LEU A 226 16.51 -5.06 33.51
N PHE A 227 15.55 -5.90 33.11
CA PHE A 227 14.99 -6.93 33.97
C PHE A 227 16.07 -7.87 34.52
N GLY A 228 16.96 -8.38 33.66
CA GLY A 228 18.09 -9.22 34.08
C GLY A 228 19.00 -8.54 35.10
N TYR A 229 19.26 -7.25 34.93
CA TYR A 229 20.07 -6.48 35.87
C TYR A 229 19.32 -6.21 37.19
N ILE A 230 18.03 -5.87 37.13
CA ILE A 230 17.16 -5.62 38.30
C ILE A 230 17.02 -6.88 39.18
N MET A 231 17.05 -8.07 38.57
CA MET A 231 17.02 -9.36 39.27
C MET A 231 18.37 -9.76 39.90
N ASN A 232 19.39 -8.89 39.87
CA ASN A 232 20.68 -9.17 40.49
C ASN A 232 20.54 -9.36 42.02
N PRO A 233 21.09 -10.46 42.60
CA PRO A 233 21.10 -10.72 44.04
C PRO A 233 21.71 -9.60 44.90
N GLU A 234 22.52 -8.72 44.31
CA GLU A 234 23.07 -7.52 44.97
C GLU A 234 21.96 -6.70 45.66
N PHE A 235 20.77 -6.61 45.05
CA PHE A 235 19.67 -5.76 45.50
C PHE A 235 18.83 -6.39 46.62
N LEU A 236 18.61 -7.70 46.55
CA LEU A 236 17.87 -8.45 47.57
C LEU A 236 18.36 -9.89 47.61
N GLU A 237 18.87 -10.29 48.78
CA GLU A 237 19.18 -11.69 49.06
C GLU A 237 17.87 -12.46 49.24
N VAL A 238 17.46 -13.17 48.21
CA VAL A 238 16.32 -14.08 48.26
C VAL A 238 16.83 -15.50 48.49
N ASN A 239 16.17 -16.25 49.37
CA ASN A 239 16.41 -17.69 49.50
C ASN A 239 16.21 -18.35 48.13
N ARG A 240 17.31 -18.77 47.50
CA ARG A 240 17.27 -19.40 46.19
C ARG A 240 16.67 -20.78 46.33
N VAL A 241 15.53 -20.99 45.69
CA VAL A 241 14.99 -22.33 45.48
C VAL A 241 15.93 -23.01 44.49
N HIS A 242 16.71 -23.97 44.97
CA HIS A 242 17.57 -24.78 44.11
C HIS A 242 16.68 -25.82 43.41
N VAL A 243 16.16 -25.45 42.25
CA VAL A 243 15.49 -26.40 41.37
C VAL A 243 16.57 -27.24 40.71
N ARG A 244 16.58 -28.56 40.95
CA ARG A 244 17.42 -29.49 40.17
C ARG A 244 16.87 -29.54 38.75
N LEU A 245 17.33 -28.63 37.89
CA LEU A 245 17.02 -28.71 36.47
C LEU A 245 17.69 -29.95 35.88
N SER A 246 16.89 -30.80 35.23
CA SER A 246 17.44 -31.84 34.37
C SER A 246 18.25 -31.19 33.25
N LYS A 247 19.28 -31.87 32.73
CA LYS A 247 20.03 -31.39 31.54
C LYS A 247 19.13 -31.21 30.30
N VAL A 248 17.94 -31.80 30.32
CA VAL A 248 16.93 -31.71 29.25
C VAL A 248 16.33 -30.32 29.17
N LEU A 249 16.06 -29.64 30.29
CA LEU A 249 15.39 -28.34 30.24
C LEU A 249 16.26 -27.23 29.61
N PRO A 250 17.55 -27.07 29.96
CA PRO A 250 18.44 -26.16 29.24
C PRO A 250 18.58 -26.51 27.76
N LEU A 251 18.61 -27.81 27.40
CA LEU A 251 18.62 -28.24 26.01
C LEU A 251 17.35 -27.80 25.28
N LEU A 252 16.16 -28.00 25.88
CA LEU A 252 14.89 -27.54 25.32
C LEU A 252 14.84 -26.02 25.15
N LEU A 253 15.37 -25.25 26.10
CA LEU A 253 15.46 -23.79 25.99
C LEU A 253 16.40 -23.35 24.87
N VAL A 254 17.54 -24.03 24.70
CA VAL A 254 18.47 -23.76 23.59
C VAL A 254 17.82 -24.11 22.26
N VAL A 255 17.16 -25.28 22.16
CA VAL A 255 16.44 -25.69 20.95
C VAL A 255 15.32 -24.70 20.63
N PHE A 256 14.54 -24.27 21.63
CA PHE A 256 13.50 -23.26 21.48
C PHE A 256 14.09 -21.94 20.98
N ALA A 257 15.13 -21.42 21.64
CA ALA A 257 15.79 -20.17 21.27
C ALA A 257 16.41 -20.21 19.85
N LEU A 258 17.04 -21.33 19.46
CA LEU A 258 17.57 -21.53 18.11
C LEU A 258 16.43 -21.59 17.09
N SER A 259 15.35 -22.31 17.40
CA SER A 259 14.18 -22.43 16.52
C SER A 259 13.52 -21.08 16.30
N THR A 260 13.26 -20.31 17.37
CA THR A 260 12.71 -18.96 17.26
C THR A 260 13.66 -18.01 16.54
N SER A 261 14.96 -18.13 16.75
CA SER A 261 15.96 -17.32 16.03
C SER A 261 15.96 -17.62 14.52
N VAL A 262 15.85 -18.89 14.13
CA VAL A 262 15.73 -19.28 12.71
C VAL A 262 14.43 -18.75 12.10
N LEU A 263 13.29 -18.91 12.79
CA LEU A 263 12.00 -18.40 12.32
C LEU A 263 12.01 -16.87 12.17
N MET A 264 12.53 -16.15 13.17
CA MET A 264 12.62 -14.68 13.12
C MET A 264 13.60 -14.20 12.04
N SER A 265 14.73 -14.91 11.86
CA SER A 265 15.68 -14.59 10.78
C SER A 265 15.06 -14.79 9.41
N ARG A 266 14.28 -15.85 9.20
CA ARG A 266 13.53 -16.08 7.96
C ARG A 266 12.58 -14.92 7.65
N ILE A 267 11.78 -14.49 8.63
CA ILE A 267 10.87 -13.34 8.47
C ILE A 267 11.67 -12.07 8.13
N PHE A 268 12.75 -11.79 8.87
CA PHE A 268 13.60 -10.62 8.62
C PHE A 268 14.20 -10.60 7.21
N PHE A 269 14.76 -11.72 6.75
CA PHE A 269 15.29 -11.82 5.38
C PHE A 269 14.19 -11.70 4.34
N ALA A 270 13.02 -12.30 4.58
CA ALA A 270 11.88 -12.19 3.69
C ALA A 270 11.37 -10.74 3.58
N GLU A 271 11.26 -10.00 4.68
CA GLU A 271 10.90 -8.57 4.68
C GLU A 271 11.95 -7.71 3.97
N GLY A 272 13.25 -8.02 4.17
CA GLY A 272 14.34 -7.33 3.48
C GLY A 272 14.31 -7.55 1.95
N LEU A 273 14.02 -8.77 1.51
CA LEU A 273 13.83 -9.10 0.10
C LEU A 273 12.56 -8.47 -0.46
N PHE A 274 11.45 -8.54 0.26
CA PHE A 274 10.20 -7.85 -0.09
C PHE A 274 10.46 -6.36 -0.32
N THR A 275 11.13 -5.69 0.61
CA THR A 275 11.45 -4.27 0.51
C THR A 275 12.27 -3.97 -0.76
N ARG A 276 13.26 -4.80 -1.10
CA ARG A 276 14.03 -4.67 -2.34
C ARG A 276 13.15 -4.89 -3.58
N GLY A 277 12.25 -5.87 -3.54
CA GLY A 277 11.29 -6.13 -4.61
C GLY A 277 10.36 -4.95 -4.83
N TYR A 278 9.75 -4.46 -3.75
CA TYR A 278 8.86 -3.30 -3.73
C TYR A 278 9.52 -2.03 -4.25
N ILE A 279 10.78 -1.74 -3.88
CA ILE A 279 11.51 -0.59 -4.42
C ILE A 279 11.67 -0.70 -5.94
N ASN A 280 11.92 -1.89 -6.48
CA ASN A 280 12.03 -2.10 -7.92
C ASN A 280 10.66 -1.98 -8.61
N TYR A 281 9.59 -2.50 -8.00
CA TYR A 281 8.21 -2.26 -8.46
C TYR A 281 7.90 -0.76 -8.55
N ARG A 282 8.19 0.03 -7.50
CA ARG A 282 7.99 1.49 -7.50
C ARG A 282 8.79 2.21 -8.58
N ARG A 283 9.98 1.71 -8.95
CA ARG A 283 10.73 2.26 -10.08
C ARG A 283 10.00 2.03 -11.39
N ILE A 284 9.48 0.83 -11.62
CA ILE A 284 8.70 0.49 -12.82
C ILE A 284 7.45 1.38 -12.92
N GLU A 285 6.71 1.52 -11.83
CA GLU A 285 5.50 2.36 -11.76
C GLU A 285 5.79 3.83 -12.13
N ASN A 286 6.96 4.35 -11.73
CA ASN A 286 7.38 5.70 -12.09
C ASN A 286 7.91 5.82 -13.53
N THR A 287 8.57 4.78 -14.06
CA THR A 287 9.23 4.82 -15.38
C THR A 287 8.31 4.46 -16.53
N ASN A 288 7.43 3.47 -16.37
CA ASN A 288 6.56 2.96 -17.45
C ASN A 288 5.66 4.05 -18.06
N PRO A 289 5.00 4.94 -17.30
CA PRO A 289 4.17 6.01 -17.86
C PRO A 289 4.93 6.99 -18.78
N GLN A 290 6.25 7.12 -18.60
CA GLN A 290 7.08 8.02 -19.41
C GLN A 290 7.46 7.41 -20.77
N ILE A 291 7.37 6.08 -20.92
CA ILE A 291 7.79 5.39 -22.15
C ILE A 291 6.93 5.82 -23.35
N PRO A 292 5.59 5.85 -23.29
CA PRO A 292 4.76 6.34 -24.39
C PRO A 292 5.07 7.79 -24.78
N GLU A 293 5.32 8.67 -23.80
CA GLU A 293 5.68 10.07 -24.06
C GLU A 293 7.00 10.19 -24.83
N LEU A 294 8.00 9.40 -24.45
CA LEU A 294 9.29 9.35 -25.16
C LEU A 294 9.13 8.81 -26.59
N VAL A 295 8.31 7.77 -26.78
CA VAL A 295 7.99 7.24 -28.12
C VAL A 295 7.30 8.30 -28.98
N ASN A 296 6.31 9.00 -28.44
CA ASN A 296 5.59 10.07 -29.13
C ASN A 296 6.51 11.24 -29.47
N SER A 297 7.41 11.62 -28.56
CA SER A 297 8.41 12.67 -28.78
C SER A 297 9.35 12.30 -29.92
N ILE A 298 9.86 11.07 -29.97
CA ILE A 298 10.67 10.55 -31.08
C ILE A 298 9.90 10.62 -32.40
N GLY A 299 8.62 10.20 -32.41
CA GLY A 299 7.76 10.28 -33.60
C GLY A 299 7.54 11.72 -34.07
N SER A 300 7.36 12.66 -33.14
CA SER A 300 7.24 14.09 -33.46
C SER A 300 8.52 14.65 -34.07
N ILE A 301 9.69 14.32 -33.51
CA ILE A 301 10.98 14.78 -34.02
C ILE A 301 11.23 14.22 -35.44
N LYS A 302 10.89 12.96 -35.69
CA LYS A 302 11.00 12.36 -37.04
C LYS A 302 10.14 13.10 -38.07
N ARG A 303 8.88 13.42 -37.74
CA ARG A 303 8.01 14.23 -38.62
C ARG A 303 8.55 15.65 -38.83
N GLU A 304 9.20 16.23 -37.83
CA GLU A 304 9.85 17.54 -37.93
C GLU A 304 11.06 17.51 -38.86
N ILE A 305 11.85 16.42 -38.84
CA ILE A 305 12.93 16.18 -39.80
C ILE A 305 12.36 16.05 -41.22
N GLU A 306 11.31 15.24 -41.42
CA GLU A 306 10.64 15.11 -42.73
C GLU A 306 10.12 16.45 -43.25
N SER A 307 9.57 17.30 -42.36
CA SER A 307 9.09 18.65 -42.72
C SER A 307 10.24 19.59 -43.10
N LEU A 308 11.40 19.48 -42.44
CA LEU A 308 12.61 20.21 -42.79
C LEU A 308 13.12 19.78 -44.18
N GLU A 309 13.16 18.48 -44.44
CA GLU A 309 13.59 17.91 -45.73
C GLU A 309 12.69 18.33 -46.90
N LYS A 310 11.38 18.47 -46.65
CA LYS A 310 10.40 18.96 -47.64
C LYS A 310 10.24 20.48 -47.68
N TYR A 311 10.91 21.22 -46.80
CA TYR A 311 10.75 22.67 -46.64
C TYR A 311 9.30 23.11 -46.42
N GLU A 312 8.60 22.40 -45.52
CA GLU A 312 7.19 22.67 -45.21
C GLU A 312 7.03 23.39 -43.86
N GLY A 313 5.89 24.08 -43.70
CA GLY A 313 5.52 24.75 -42.46
C GLY A 313 6.56 25.79 -42.03
N LYS A 314 7.10 25.63 -40.81
CA LYS A 314 8.09 26.57 -40.25
C LYS A 314 9.43 26.56 -40.97
N TYR A 315 9.68 25.61 -41.87
CA TYR A 315 10.89 25.52 -42.69
C TYR A 315 10.68 26.02 -44.12
N ALA A 316 9.49 26.53 -44.45
CA ALA A 316 9.19 27.08 -45.77
C ALA A 316 10.11 28.24 -46.17
N TYR A 317 10.61 29.01 -45.20
CA TYR A 317 11.59 30.07 -45.45
C TYR A 317 12.90 29.54 -46.06
N LEU A 318 13.23 28.26 -45.89
CA LEU A 318 14.41 27.60 -46.48
C LEU A 318 14.17 27.10 -47.91
N GLN A 319 12.99 27.34 -48.51
CA GLN A 319 12.80 27.09 -49.95
C GLN A 319 13.74 28.00 -50.75
N GLN A 320 14.35 27.44 -51.81
CA GLN A 320 15.43 28.09 -52.53
C GLN A 320 15.05 29.46 -53.07
N ASP A 321 13.88 29.56 -53.71
CA ASP A 321 13.42 30.80 -54.35
C ASP A 321 13.09 31.89 -53.32
N SER A 322 12.55 31.51 -52.16
CA SER A 322 12.22 32.44 -51.08
C SER A 322 13.46 32.91 -50.34
N TYR A 323 14.30 31.98 -49.86
CA TYR A 323 15.46 32.30 -49.02
C TYR A 323 16.48 33.16 -49.76
N ILE A 324 16.81 32.78 -51.00
CA ILE A 324 17.84 33.49 -51.77
C ILE A 324 17.33 34.89 -52.14
N SER A 325 16.06 35.05 -52.53
CA SER A 325 15.48 36.36 -52.86
C SER A 325 15.47 37.32 -51.67
N ASP A 326 15.01 36.85 -50.51
CA ASP A 326 14.94 37.68 -49.30
C ASP A 326 16.34 38.07 -48.83
N ARG A 327 17.27 37.10 -48.80
CA ARG A 327 18.63 37.34 -48.33
C ARG A 327 19.47 38.18 -49.28
N LEU A 328 19.27 38.06 -50.60
CA LEU A 328 19.92 38.93 -51.58
C LEU A 328 19.57 40.40 -51.39
N SER A 329 18.30 40.70 -51.07
CA SER A 329 17.85 42.07 -50.79
C SER A 329 18.64 42.68 -49.63
N GLU A 330 18.81 41.95 -48.53
CA GLU A 330 19.60 42.39 -47.36
C GLU A 330 21.10 42.52 -47.67
N LEU A 331 21.66 41.57 -48.42
CA LEU A 331 23.08 41.57 -48.78
C LEU A 331 23.45 42.73 -49.70
N ARG A 332 22.56 43.12 -50.63
CA ARG A 332 22.75 44.27 -51.51
C ARG A 332 22.79 45.60 -50.76
N GLU A 333 21.96 45.75 -49.72
CA GLU A 333 22.00 46.94 -48.86
C GLU A 333 23.30 47.03 -48.06
N THR A 334 23.82 45.88 -47.64
CA THR A 334 25.05 45.79 -46.84
C THR A 334 26.32 45.94 -47.69
N TYR A 335 26.31 45.43 -48.93
CA TYR A 335 27.45 45.38 -49.85
C TYR A 335 27.07 45.83 -51.27
N PRO A 336 26.80 47.13 -51.50
CA PRO A 336 26.24 47.63 -52.76
C PRO A 336 27.16 47.50 -53.98
N GLU A 337 28.47 47.36 -53.77
CA GLU A 337 29.49 47.30 -54.83
C GLU A 337 29.94 45.85 -55.15
N ALA A 338 29.39 44.83 -54.49
CA ALA A 338 29.78 43.43 -54.69
C ALA A 338 29.12 42.82 -55.95
N PRO A 339 29.80 41.90 -56.68
CA PRO A 339 29.21 41.19 -57.81
C PRO A 339 27.99 40.35 -57.39
N GLU A 340 26.91 40.40 -58.17
CA GLU A 340 25.64 39.73 -57.88
C GLU A 340 25.81 38.20 -57.78
N GLU A 341 26.65 37.60 -58.62
CA GLU A 341 26.94 36.16 -58.59
C GLU A 341 27.61 35.75 -57.27
N LEU A 342 28.44 36.63 -56.69
CA LEU A 342 29.07 36.40 -55.39
C LEU A 342 28.04 36.48 -54.26
N LEU A 343 27.12 37.45 -54.30
CA LEU A 343 26.05 37.59 -53.31
C LEU A 343 25.08 36.40 -53.36
N GLN A 344 24.75 35.90 -54.56
CA GLN A 344 23.94 34.68 -54.74
C GLN A 344 24.63 33.45 -54.17
N HIS A 345 25.92 33.27 -54.43
CA HIS A 345 26.70 32.19 -53.85
C HIS A 345 26.72 32.25 -52.32
N MET A 346 26.93 33.45 -51.74
CA MET A 346 26.88 33.65 -50.28
C MET A 346 25.51 33.31 -49.69
N ALA A 347 24.41 33.76 -50.32
CA ALA A 347 23.05 33.44 -49.87
C ALA A 347 22.76 31.94 -49.93
N SER A 348 23.21 31.24 -50.98
CA SER A 348 23.10 29.79 -51.10
C SER A 348 23.90 29.05 -50.03
N GLU A 349 25.15 29.48 -49.77
CA GLU A 349 26.00 28.89 -48.73
C GLU A 349 25.42 29.09 -47.32
N GLU A 350 24.86 30.28 -47.04
CA GLU A 350 24.16 30.55 -45.78
C GLU A 350 22.91 29.70 -45.61
N ARG A 351 22.14 29.48 -46.68
CA ARG A 351 20.97 28.58 -46.70
C ARG A 351 21.36 27.15 -46.36
N GLU A 352 22.39 26.61 -47.01
CA GLU A 352 22.90 25.26 -46.76
C GLU A 352 23.39 25.11 -45.31
N LYS A 353 24.08 26.13 -44.78
CA LYS A 353 24.50 26.18 -43.38
C LYS A 353 23.29 26.22 -42.44
N ALA A 354 22.26 27.00 -42.74
CA ALA A 354 21.04 27.09 -41.94
C ALA A 354 20.28 25.76 -41.90
N PHE A 355 20.13 25.10 -43.06
CA PHE A 355 19.55 23.77 -43.17
C PHE A 355 20.36 22.74 -42.36
N SER A 356 21.68 22.68 -42.58
CA SER A 356 22.57 21.73 -41.89
C SER A 356 22.57 21.92 -40.37
N ARG A 357 22.49 23.16 -39.89
CA ARG A 357 22.36 23.47 -38.45
C ARG A 357 21.02 23.00 -37.89
N ALA A 358 19.93 23.25 -38.62
CA ALA A 358 18.59 22.80 -38.22
C ALA A 358 18.54 21.26 -38.15
N LEU A 359 19.04 20.56 -39.17
CA LEU A 359 19.09 19.11 -39.23
C LEU A 359 19.94 18.53 -38.09
N SER A 360 21.15 19.05 -37.89
CA SER A 360 22.05 18.61 -36.80
C SER A 360 21.41 18.80 -35.40
N THR A 361 20.66 19.88 -35.21
CA THR A 361 19.92 20.13 -33.97
C THR A 361 18.82 19.09 -33.76
N LEU A 362 18.04 18.77 -34.79
CA LEU A 362 16.98 17.76 -34.74
C LEU A 362 17.56 16.36 -34.54
N ASP A 363 18.64 16.00 -35.22
CA ASP A 363 19.35 14.74 -35.04
C ASP A 363 19.88 14.57 -33.62
N SER A 364 20.45 15.63 -33.05
CA SER A 364 20.90 15.63 -31.65
C SER A 364 19.74 15.38 -30.68
N LYS A 365 18.59 16.06 -30.89
CA LYS A 365 17.37 15.82 -30.11
C LYS A 365 16.87 14.38 -30.27
N LEU A 366 16.83 13.87 -31.50
CA LEU A 366 16.41 12.50 -31.81
C LEU A 366 17.31 11.47 -31.10
N ARG A 367 18.63 11.66 -31.14
CA ARG A 367 19.60 10.79 -30.44
C ARG A 367 19.41 10.84 -28.93
N SER A 368 19.22 12.03 -28.36
CA SER A 368 18.98 12.20 -26.93
C SER A 368 17.70 11.50 -26.47
N ALA A 369 16.59 11.75 -27.18
CA ALA A 369 15.29 11.12 -26.89
C ALA A 369 15.34 9.60 -27.06
N SER A 370 15.99 9.09 -28.12
CA SER A 370 16.19 7.64 -28.34
C SER A 370 17.03 7.01 -27.24
N SER A 371 18.08 7.69 -26.79
CA SER A 371 18.93 7.23 -25.69
C SER A 371 18.22 7.25 -24.34
N ALA A 372 17.31 8.21 -24.13
CA ALA A 372 16.44 8.25 -22.95
C ALA A 372 15.43 7.10 -22.97
N LEU A 373 14.78 6.84 -24.11
CA LEU A 373 13.87 5.72 -24.29
C LEU A 373 14.57 4.37 -24.05
N LEU A 374 15.77 4.17 -24.60
CA LEU A 374 16.54 2.95 -24.41
C LEU A 374 16.86 2.72 -22.92
N ARG A 375 17.34 3.76 -22.23
CA ARG A 375 17.62 3.70 -20.78
C ARG A 375 16.36 3.40 -19.97
N ALA A 376 15.25 4.09 -20.24
CA ALA A 376 13.98 3.85 -19.56
C ALA A 376 13.50 2.40 -19.73
N ARG A 377 13.58 1.85 -20.95
CA ARG A 377 13.23 0.44 -21.22
C ARG A 377 14.16 -0.54 -20.51
N GLN A 378 15.47 -0.28 -20.55
CA GLN A 378 16.46 -1.14 -19.89
C GLN A 378 16.29 -1.13 -18.37
N ASP A 379 16.14 0.05 -17.77
CA ASP A 379 15.95 0.23 -16.33
C ASP A 379 14.65 -0.43 -15.86
N SER A 380 13.57 -0.30 -16.64
CA SER A 380 12.30 -0.96 -16.34
C SER A 380 12.41 -2.48 -16.43
N SER A 381 13.06 -3.02 -17.47
CA SER A 381 13.29 -4.47 -17.62
C SER A 381 14.17 -5.04 -16.50
N ASN A 382 15.29 -4.37 -16.17
CA ASN A 382 16.16 -4.77 -15.07
C ASN A 382 15.41 -4.73 -13.73
N SER A 383 14.61 -3.69 -13.51
CA SER A 383 13.78 -3.57 -12.30
C SER A 383 12.72 -4.67 -12.26
N PHE A 384 12.13 -5.06 -13.39
CA PHE A 384 11.14 -6.13 -13.48
C PHE A 384 11.71 -7.46 -13.00
N TYR A 385 12.82 -7.92 -13.58
CA TYR A 385 13.43 -9.20 -13.17
C TYR A 385 13.97 -9.15 -11.73
N SER A 386 14.50 -8.00 -11.30
CA SER A 386 14.93 -7.81 -9.92
C SER A 386 13.74 -7.88 -8.96
N ALA A 387 12.61 -7.25 -9.28
CA ALA A 387 11.39 -7.30 -8.49
C ALA A 387 10.86 -8.74 -8.40
N MET A 388 10.64 -9.40 -9.55
CA MET A 388 10.12 -10.77 -9.61
C MET A 388 10.98 -11.74 -8.80
N ARG A 389 12.31 -11.68 -8.93
CA ARG A 389 13.22 -12.53 -8.16
C ARG A 389 13.12 -12.27 -6.67
N ASN A 390 13.25 -11.02 -6.22
CA ASN A 390 13.24 -10.71 -4.78
C ASN A 390 11.88 -11.01 -4.13
N LEU A 391 10.78 -10.72 -4.81
CA LEU A 391 9.43 -11.00 -4.30
C LEU A 391 9.18 -12.53 -4.24
N SER A 392 9.55 -13.28 -5.27
CA SER A 392 9.39 -14.75 -5.28
C SER A 392 10.23 -15.40 -4.18
N THR A 393 11.50 -15.01 -4.03
CA THR A 393 12.35 -15.54 -2.95
C THR A 393 11.84 -15.13 -1.55
N SER A 394 11.29 -13.92 -1.40
CA SER A 394 10.66 -13.49 -0.15
C SER A 394 9.49 -14.41 0.24
N ARG A 395 8.60 -14.71 -0.73
CA ARG A 395 7.48 -15.65 -0.57
C ARG A 395 7.96 -17.04 -0.17
N GLU A 396 8.96 -17.58 -0.87
CA GLU A 396 9.49 -18.92 -0.61
C GLU A 396 10.12 -19.07 0.77
N ILE A 397 10.85 -18.06 1.25
CA ILE A 397 11.48 -18.07 2.58
C ILE A 397 10.43 -18.05 3.70
N SER A 398 9.31 -17.36 3.47
CA SER A 398 8.26 -17.16 4.46
C SER A 398 6.87 -17.29 3.81
N ARG A 399 6.35 -18.52 3.78
CA ARG A 399 4.95 -18.82 3.42
C ARG A 399 4.02 -17.99 4.34
N GLY A 400 3.31 -17.00 3.78
CA GLY A 400 2.57 -15.98 4.53
C GLY A 400 3.07 -14.53 4.38
N GLN A 401 4.06 -14.28 3.52
CA GLN A 401 4.41 -12.92 3.06
C GLN A 401 3.41 -12.45 1.98
N TYR A 402 2.19 -12.16 2.40
CA TYR A 402 1.09 -11.77 1.50
C TYR A 402 1.41 -10.58 0.61
N LEU A 403 2.18 -9.60 1.11
CA LEU A 403 2.58 -8.46 0.29
C LEU A 403 3.42 -8.91 -0.90
N SER A 404 4.31 -9.87 -0.73
CA SER A 404 5.09 -10.39 -1.86
C SER A 404 4.20 -11.00 -2.94
N GLU A 405 3.15 -11.74 -2.56
CA GLU A 405 2.16 -12.31 -3.48
C GLU A 405 1.35 -11.22 -4.19
N ALA A 406 0.87 -10.22 -3.44
CA ALA A 406 0.13 -9.10 -4.00
C ALA A 406 0.95 -8.33 -5.05
N TYR A 407 2.20 -8.01 -4.72
CA TYR A 407 3.09 -7.31 -5.64
C TYR A 407 3.55 -8.19 -6.82
N ILE A 408 3.65 -9.51 -6.67
CA ILE A 408 3.83 -10.41 -7.83
C ILE A 408 2.62 -10.31 -8.77
N GLY A 409 1.40 -10.29 -8.24
CA GLY A 409 0.18 -10.08 -9.02
C GLY A 409 0.21 -8.78 -9.82
N TYR A 410 0.58 -7.66 -9.18
CA TYR A 410 0.74 -6.38 -9.89
C TYR A 410 1.88 -6.40 -10.91
N MET A 411 2.95 -7.16 -10.65
CA MET A 411 4.05 -7.33 -11.58
C MET A 411 3.62 -8.08 -12.85
N TYR A 412 2.70 -9.04 -12.78
CA TYR A 412 2.17 -9.72 -13.97
C TYR A 412 1.47 -8.78 -14.95
N LEU A 413 0.83 -7.72 -14.42
CA LEU A 413 0.12 -6.72 -15.23
C LEU A 413 1.05 -5.73 -15.95
N THR A 414 2.36 -5.81 -15.73
CA THR A 414 3.32 -4.88 -16.33
C THR A 414 3.60 -5.20 -17.81
N ALA A 415 3.92 -4.16 -18.59
CA ALA A 415 4.31 -4.32 -19.99
C ALA A 415 5.53 -5.25 -20.18
N GLN A 416 6.42 -5.30 -19.18
CA GLN A 416 7.61 -6.15 -19.22
C GLN A 416 7.26 -7.64 -19.20
N ARG A 417 6.23 -8.05 -18.45
CA ARG A 417 5.77 -9.44 -18.44
C ARG A 417 5.22 -9.87 -19.79
N LYS A 418 4.38 -9.03 -20.38
CA LYS A 418 3.78 -9.24 -21.70
C LYS A 418 4.86 -9.34 -22.79
N GLU A 419 5.85 -8.45 -22.73
CA GLU A 419 6.97 -8.44 -23.67
C GLU A 419 7.84 -9.69 -23.57
N ASP A 420 8.11 -10.20 -22.36
CA ASP A 420 8.86 -11.46 -22.16
C ASP A 420 8.18 -12.63 -22.88
N PHE A 421 6.88 -12.80 -22.68
CA PHE A 421 6.09 -13.83 -23.35
C PHE A 421 6.02 -13.64 -24.87
N ARG A 422 5.83 -12.41 -25.34
CA ARG A 422 5.84 -12.10 -26.78
C ARG A 422 7.17 -12.46 -27.43
N LEU A 423 8.29 -12.13 -26.79
CA LEU A 423 9.63 -12.45 -27.29
C LEU A 423 9.88 -13.96 -27.34
N LYS A 424 9.52 -14.69 -26.27
CA LYS A 424 9.60 -16.16 -26.25
C LYS A 424 8.81 -16.79 -27.39
N LEU A 425 7.60 -16.29 -27.65
CA LEU A 425 6.76 -16.84 -28.70
C LEU A 425 7.32 -16.56 -30.10
N ASN A 426 7.76 -15.34 -30.36
CA ASN A 426 8.40 -14.97 -31.63
C ASN A 426 9.69 -15.76 -31.89
N MET A 427 10.40 -16.18 -30.84
CA MET A 427 11.62 -16.97 -30.93
C MET A 427 11.38 -18.49 -30.87
N SER A 428 10.13 -18.94 -30.71
CA SER A 428 9.79 -20.34 -30.42
C SER A 428 10.09 -21.29 -31.58
N GLY A 429 9.86 -20.87 -32.83
CA GLY A 429 9.97 -21.73 -34.00
C GLY A 429 9.15 -23.00 -33.83
N LYS A 430 9.79 -24.18 -33.92
CA LYS A 430 9.11 -25.48 -33.71
C LYS A 430 8.78 -25.79 -32.24
N ALA A 431 9.28 -25.01 -31.28
CA ALA A 431 9.05 -25.19 -29.85
C ALA A 431 7.82 -24.40 -29.34
N VAL A 432 6.89 -24.01 -30.24
CA VAL A 432 5.72 -23.19 -29.89
C VAL A 432 4.87 -23.81 -28.77
N ALA A 433 4.68 -25.13 -28.77
CA ALA A 433 3.92 -25.83 -27.75
C ALA A 433 4.54 -25.69 -26.34
N ALA A 434 5.88 -25.71 -26.23
CA ALA A 434 6.57 -25.50 -24.96
C ALA A 434 6.41 -24.07 -24.46
N VAL A 435 6.46 -23.08 -25.36
CA VAL A 435 6.21 -21.68 -25.00
C VAL A 435 4.75 -21.45 -24.61
N PHE A 436 3.80 -22.10 -25.29
CA PHE A 436 2.40 -22.11 -24.89
C PHE A 436 2.23 -22.71 -23.48
N ALA A 437 2.96 -23.78 -23.13
CA ALA A 437 2.93 -24.35 -21.79
C ALA A 437 3.50 -23.39 -20.73
N GLU A 438 4.60 -22.70 -21.02
CA GLU A 438 5.13 -21.66 -20.14
C GLU A 438 4.11 -20.54 -19.87
N ILE A 439 3.36 -20.11 -20.90
CA ILE A 439 2.40 -19.01 -20.82
C ILE A 439 1.07 -19.46 -20.21
N PHE A 440 0.38 -20.40 -20.86
CA PHE A 440 -1.02 -20.75 -20.58
C PHE A 440 -1.19 -21.87 -19.55
N ALA A 441 -0.21 -22.75 -19.40
CA ALA A 441 -0.21 -23.77 -18.35
C ALA A 441 0.61 -23.37 -17.11
N ARG A 442 1.11 -22.13 -17.07
CA ARG A 442 1.89 -21.56 -15.95
C ARG A 442 3.17 -22.34 -15.64
N GLU A 443 3.79 -22.94 -16.65
CA GLU A 443 5.03 -23.73 -16.46
C GLU A 443 6.29 -22.86 -16.34
N ASP A 444 6.17 -21.54 -16.45
CA ASP A 444 7.30 -20.64 -16.27
C ASP A 444 7.71 -20.45 -14.80
N VAL A 445 9.00 -20.14 -14.59
CA VAL A 445 9.59 -20.00 -13.25
C VAL A 445 8.86 -19.01 -12.34
N PHE A 446 8.14 -18.03 -12.92
CA PHE A 446 7.45 -17.02 -12.14
C PHE A 446 5.99 -17.35 -11.82
N SER A 447 5.34 -18.28 -12.53
CA SER A 447 3.89 -18.59 -12.33
C SER A 447 3.63 -20.00 -11.83
N THR A 448 4.60 -20.92 -11.90
CA THR A 448 4.46 -22.31 -11.41
C THR A 448 3.90 -22.43 -10.00
N TRP A 449 4.24 -21.50 -9.11
CA TRP A 449 3.74 -21.46 -7.73
C TRP A 449 2.22 -21.22 -7.62
N LEU A 450 1.57 -20.66 -8.65
CA LEU A 450 0.12 -20.49 -8.69
C LEU A 450 -0.61 -21.83 -8.81
N ASN A 451 0.06 -22.86 -9.32
CA ASN A 451 -0.47 -24.23 -9.35
C ASN A 451 -0.44 -24.90 -7.97
N GLU A 452 0.19 -24.26 -6.97
CA GLU A 452 0.20 -24.72 -5.58
C GLU A 452 -0.95 -24.07 -4.79
N ASP A 453 -1.53 -24.84 -3.86
CA ASP A 453 -2.57 -24.42 -2.91
C ASP A 453 -3.72 -23.55 -3.49
N THR A 454 -4.71 -24.22 -4.07
CA THR A 454 -5.93 -23.62 -4.62
C THR A 454 -7.05 -23.46 -3.60
N SER A 455 -6.83 -23.79 -2.32
CA SER A 455 -7.91 -23.77 -1.32
C SER A 455 -8.23 -22.34 -0.88
N PRO A 456 -9.52 -21.95 -0.78
CA PRO A 456 -9.88 -20.67 -0.18
C PRO A 456 -9.54 -20.58 1.30
N GLY A 457 -9.41 -19.35 1.81
CA GLY A 457 -9.01 -19.11 3.19
C GLY A 457 -9.14 -17.66 3.62
N GLY A 458 -9.26 -17.44 4.93
CA GLY A 458 -9.45 -16.11 5.50
C GLY A 458 -10.78 -15.49 5.10
N MET A 459 -10.74 -14.24 4.65
CA MET A 459 -11.91 -13.43 4.27
C MET A 459 -12.58 -13.89 2.95
N ILE A 460 -11.88 -14.70 2.16
CA ILE A 460 -12.31 -15.17 0.83
C ILE A 460 -12.71 -16.65 0.86
N GLY A 461 -13.26 -17.12 1.98
CA GLY A 461 -13.51 -18.55 2.26
C GLY A 461 -14.39 -19.29 1.24
N ASP A 462 -15.21 -18.56 0.49
CA ASP A 462 -16.17 -19.12 -0.47
C ASP A 462 -15.75 -18.90 -1.95
N LEU A 463 -14.63 -18.23 -2.21
CA LEU A 463 -14.19 -17.86 -3.57
C LEU A 463 -13.37 -18.94 -4.25
N GLU A 464 -13.53 -19.10 -5.57
CA GLU A 464 -12.63 -19.93 -6.38
C GLU A 464 -11.28 -19.22 -6.57
N ILE A 465 -10.18 -19.99 -6.56
CA ILE A 465 -8.81 -19.42 -6.62
C ILE A 465 -7.93 -20.12 -7.66
N ASP A 466 -8.53 -20.82 -8.63
CA ASP A 466 -7.79 -21.36 -9.78
C ASP A 466 -8.44 -20.94 -11.10
N HIS A 467 -8.10 -19.74 -11.56
CA HIS A 467 -8.62 -19.20 -12.82
C HIS A 467 -7.78 -19.64 -14.04
N SER A 468 -7.23 -20.86 -14.03
CA SER A 468 -6.35 -21.38 -15.08
C SER A 468 -7.12 -21.94 -16.29
N TYR A 469 -8.11 -21.21 -16.80
CA TYR A 469 -9.01 -21.71 -17.85
C TYR A 469 -8.29 -22.13 -19.14
N LEU A 470 -7.15 -21.52 -19.47
CA LEU A 470 -6.36 -21.84 -20.67
C LEU A 470 -5.30 -22.95 -20.45
N ARG A 471 -5.27 -23.60 -19.28
CA ARG A 471 -4.24 -24.60 -18.92
C ARG A 471 -4.14 -25.75 -19.92
N GLU A 472 -5.25 -26.16 -20.52
CA GLU A 472 -5.28 -27.27 -21.48
C GLU A 472 -4.85 -26.87 -22.91
N LEU A 473 -4.82 -25.57 -23.23
CA LEU A 473 -4.52 -25.04 -24.56
C LEU A 473 -3.23 -25.61 -25.18
N PRO A 474 -2.09 -25.70 -24.45
CA PRO A 474 -0.84 -26.23 -25.01
C PRO A 474 -0.97 -27.70 -25.44
N GLY A 475 -1.77 -28.49 -24.72
CA GLY A 475 -2.00 -29.91 -25.00
C GLY A 475 -2.91 -30.16 -26.21
N LEU A 476 -3.63 -29.13 -26.67
CA LEU A 476 -4.49 -29.20 -27.85
C LEU A 476 -3.71 -28.98 -29.16
N LEU A 477 -2.54 -28.35 -29.14
CA LEU A 477 -1.76 -28.06 -30.35
C LEU A 477 -1.18 -29.32 -30.99
N ARG A 478 -1.15 -29.36 -32.33
CA ARG A 478 -0.49 -30.44 -33.09
C ARG A 478 1.00 -30.51 -32.74
N THR A 479 1.51 -31.72 -32.48
CA THR A 479 2.89 -31.96 -32.05
C THR A 479 3.92 -31.82 -33.18
N ASP A 480 3.47 -31.79 -34.43
CA ASP A 480 4.29 -31.78 -35.64
C ASP A 480 4.14 -30.50 -36.49
N LEU A 481 3.67 -29.39 -35.90
CA LEU A 481 3.51 -28.10 -36.59
C LEU A 481 4.79 -27.69 -37.34
N ALA A 482 4.67 -27.50 -38.66
CA ALA A 482 5.77 -27.00 -39.45
C ALA A 482 6.04 -25.53 -39.10
N ALA A 483 7.26 -25.04 -39.37
CA ALA A 483 7.59 -23.63 -39.10
C ALA A 483 6.66 -22.66 -39.85
N THR A 484 6.18 -23.04 -41.04
CA THR A 484 5.17 -22.30 -41.81
C THR A 484 3.80 -22.27 -41.14
N ASP A 485 3.41 -23.36 -40.47
CA ASP A 485 2.13 -23.43 -39.74
C ASP A 485 2.19 -22.55 -38.50
N VAL A 486 3.33 -22.55 -37.78
CA VAL A 486 3.54 -21.65 -36.64
C VAL A 486 3.53 -20.20 -37.08
N SER A 487 4.21 -19.84 -38.18
CA SER A 487 4.15 -18.47 -38.72
C SER A 487 2.72 -18.07 -39.11
N GLY A 488 1.99 -18.94 -39.82
CA GLY A 488 0.60 -18.67 -40.18
C GLY A 488 -0.33 -18.54 -38.97
N MET A 489 -0.12 -19.34 -37.92
CA MET A 489 -0.86 -19.24 -36.66
C MET A 489 -0.60 -17.89 -35.97
N LEU A 490 0.66 -17.46 -35.88
CA LEU A 490 1.02 -16.18 -35.24
C LEU A 490 0.61 -14.95 -36.06
N GLU A 491 0.37 -15.10 -37.37
CA GLU A 491 -0.16 -14.04 -38.22
C GLU A 491 -1.70 -13.92 -38.13
N THR A 492 -2.38 -15.02 -37.82
CA THR A 492 -3.85 -15.07 -37.73
C THR A 492 -4.38 -14.80 -36.32
N LEU A 493 -3.62 -15.21 -35.29
CA LEU A 493 -4.01 -15.09 -33.90
C LEU A 493 -3.60 -13.74 -33.30
N ASP A 494 -4.51 -13.06 -32.60
CA ASP A 494 -4.13 -11.99 -31.68
C ASP A 494 -3.54 -12.57 -30.39
N VAL A 495 -2.26 -12.93 -30.47
CA VAL A 495 -1.51 -13.45 -29.33
C VAL A 495 -1.46 -12.44 -28.18
N ASN A 496 -1.42 -11.13 -28.47
CA ASN A 496 -1.32 -10.13 -27.40
C ASN A 496 -2.59 -10.14 -26.55
N LEU A 497 -3.75 -10.31 -27.20
CA LEU A 497 -5.03 -10.46 -26.52
C LEU A 497 -5.02 -11.70 -25.60
N LEU A 498 -4.58 -12.86 -26.09
CA LEU A 498 -4.50 -14.09 -25.28
C LEU A 498 -3.50 -14.00 -24.13
N ILE A 499 -2.32 -13.41 -24.37
CA ILE A 499 -1.31 -13.16 -23.33
C ILE A 499 -1.88 -12.23 -22.27
N ASP A 500 -2.53 -11.14 -22.68
CA ASP A 500 -3.12 -10.16 -21.77
C ASP A 500 -4.20 -10.79 -20.88
N TYR A 501 -5.01 -11.67 -21.46
CA TYR A 501 -6.01 -12.44 -20.71
C TYR A 501 -5.34 -13.37 -19.69
N GLN A 502 -4.36 -14.16 -20.11
CA GLN A 502 -3.65 -15.10 -19.23
C GLN A 502 -2.92 -14.40 -18.07
N VAL A 503 -2.17 -13.33 -18.33
CA VAL A 503 -1.45 -12.62 -17.25
C VAL A 503 -2.41 -11.91 -16.28
N THR A 504 -3.62 -11.58 -16.74
CA THR A 504 -4.68 -11.02 -15.88
C THR A 504 -5.25 -12.11 -14.98
N LEU A 505 -5.49 -13.32 -15.50
CA LEU A 505 -5.89 -14.49 -14.69
C LEU A 505 -4.84 -14.84 -13.63
N ASP A 506 -3.56 -14.86 -14.02
CA ASP A 506 -2.44 -15.11 -13.09
C ASP A 506 -2.33 -14.01 -12.02
N ALA A 507 -2.61 -12.76 -12.38
CA ALA A 507 -2.67 -11.65 -11.43
C ALA A 507 -3.81 -11.84 -10.44
N ILE A 508 -5.03 -12.20 -10.88
CA ILE A 508 -6.17 -12.48 -10.01
C ILE A 508 -5.79 -13.56 -8.98
N ASP A 509 -5.24 -14.69 -9.42
CA ASP A 509 -4.88 -15.79 -8.52
C ASP A 509 -3.78 -15.43 -7.51
N ALA A 510 -2.81 -14.60 -7.92
CA ALA A 510 -1.78 -14.09 -7.03
C ALA A 510 -2.35 -13.11 -5.98
N LEU A 511 -3.25 -12.23 -6.39
CA LEU A 511 -3.92 -11.28 -5.49
C LEU A 511 -4.84 -12.01 -4.50
N LEU A 512 -5.66 -12.97 -4.96
CA LEU A 512 -6.50 -13.77 -4.09
C LEU A 512 -5.67 -14.58 -3.08
N ARG A 513 -4.54 -15.16 -3.48
CA ARG A 513 -3.61 -15.84 -2.55
C ARG A 513 -3.09 -14.91 -1.47
N SER A 514 -2.76 -13.66 -1.81
CA SER A 514 -2.36 -12.67 -0.81
C SER A 514 -3.45 -12.40 0.23
N LEU A 515 -4.71 -12.39 -0.20
CA LEU A 515 -5.87 -12.13 0.65
C LEU A 515 -6.18 -13.27 1.63
N LYS A 516 -5.67 -14.49 1.39
CA LYS A 516 -5.80 -15.61 2.35
C LYS A 516 -5.17 -15.28 3.71
N THR A 517 -4.10 -14.49 3.70
CA THR A 517 -3.32 -14.21 4.91
C THR A 517 -3.65 -12.85 5.53
N SER A 518 -3.90 -11.83 4.71
CA SER A 518 -4.25 -10.49 5.22
C SER A 518 -5.25 -9.80 4.30
N PRO A 519 -6.37 -9.28 4.83
CA PRO A 519 -7.33 -8.57 4.02
C PRO A 519 -6.86 -7.13 3.77
N ASP A 520 -6.35 -6.90 2.57
CA ASP A 520 -6.14 -5.55 2.02
C ASP A 520 -7.31 -5.22 1.09
N LEU A 521 -8.18 -4.32 1.52
CA LEU A 521 -9.42 -3.99 0.80
C LEU A 521 -9.15 -3.31 -0.55
N GLN A 522 -7.99 -2.69 -0.74
CA GLN A 522 -7.59 -2.18 -2.06
C GLN A 522 -7.22 -3.33 -3.00
N VAL A 523 -6.56 -4.37 -2.48
CA VAL A 523 -6.29 -5.60 -3.24
C VAL A 523 -7.61 -6.30 -3.60
N VAL A 524 -8.59 -6.37 -2.68
CA VAL A 524 -9.93 -6.90 -2.97
C VAL A 524 -10.59 -6.15 -4.13
N ARG A 525 -10.67 -4.81 -4.05
CA ARG A 525 -11.24 -3.97 -5.10
C ARG A 525 -10.49 -4.13 -6.44
N ASN A 526 -9.17 -4.18 -6.40
CA ASN A 526 -8.35 -4.36 -7.60
C ASN A 526 -8.63 -5.72 -8.25
N THR A 527 -8.76 -6.78 -7.44
CA THR A 527 -9.09 -8.13 -7.90
C THR A 527 -10.47 -8.15 -8.55
N ALA A 528 -11.48 -7.54 -7.93
CA ALA A 528 -12.83 -7.42 -8.52
C ALA A 528 -12.80 -6.72 -9.89
N ASN A 529 -12.02 -5.64 -10.01
CA ASN A 529 -11.87 -4.93 -11.29
C ASN A 529 -11.15 -5.76 -12.37
N LEU A 530 -10.19 -6.61 -12.00
CA LEU A 530 -9.55 -7.52 -12.95
C LEU A 530 -10.51 -8.63 -13.37
N LEU A 531 -11.27 -9.20 -12.42
CA LEU A 531 -12.27 -10.22 -12.72
C LEU A 531 -13.37 -9.68 -13.63
N PHE A 532 -13.84 -8.45 -13.39
CA PHE A 532 -14.75 -7.75 -14.31
C PHE A 532 -14.18 -7.70 -15.75
N ARG A 533 -12.88 -7.37 -15.92
CA ARG A 533 -12.26 -7.32 -17.25
C ARG A 533 -12.18 -8.69 -17.91
N ILE A 534 -11.90 -9.73 -17.13
CA ILE A 534 -11.90 -11.13 -17.60
C ILE A 534 -13.29 -11.50 -18.10
N ILE A 535 -14.32 -11.29 -17.27
CA ILE A 535 -15.71 -11.57 -17.66
C ILE A 535 -16.09 -10.80 -18.93
N ALA A 536 -15.81 -9.50 -18.97
CA ALA A 536 -16.16 -8.63 -20.10
C ALA A 536 -15.44 -8.98 -21.42
N SER A 537 -14.27 -9.62 -21.36
CA SER A 537 -13.48 -9.99 -22.54
C SER A 537 -13.60 -11.47 -22.92
N SER A 538 -14.25 -12.30 -22.10
CA SER A 538 -14.41 -13.75 -22.32
C SER A 538 -14.93 -14.10 -23.72
N GLU A 539 -15.99 -13.45 -24.20
CA GLU A 539 -16.55 -13.68 -25.54
C GLU A 539 -15.56 -13.34 -26.66
N MET A 540 -14.80 -12.26 -26.50
CA MET A 540 -13.75 -11.89 -27.46
C MET A 540 -12.64 -12.95 -27.52
N ILE A 541 -12.25 -13.49 -26.36
CA ILE A 541 -11.25 -14.56 -26.26
C ILE A 541 -11.77 -15.87 -26.85
N ALA A 542 -13.03 -16.23 -26.56
CA ALA A 542 -13.66 -17.41 -27.13
C ALA A 542 -13.63 -17.37 -28.68
N ASN A 543 -13.98 -16.23 -29.26
CA ASN A 543 -13.93 -16.02 -30.71
C ASN A 543 -12.50 -16.04 -31.26
N GLU A 544 -11.52 -15.49 -30.52
CA GLU A 544 -10.11 -15.56 -30.93
C GLU A 544 -9.56 -17.00 -30.92
N LEU A 545 -9.99 -17.83 -29.97
CA LEU A 545 -9.59 -19.23 -29.88
C LEU A 545 -10.12 -20.08 -31.06
N GLU A 546 -11.22 -19.69 -31.71
CA GLU A 546 -11.73 -20.38 -32.92
C GLU A 546 -10.69 -20.36 -34.06
N ASN A 547 -9.85 -19.33 -34.13
CA ASN A 547 -8.77 -19.23 -35.13
C ASN A 547 -7.71 -20.34 -34.98
N LEU A 548 -7.69 -21.07 -33.85
CA LEU A 548 -6.77 -22.18 -33.61
C LEU A 548 -7.23 -23.52 -34.20
N ASP A 549 -8.45 -23.66 -34.70
CA ASP A 549 -8.98 -24.93 -35.23
C ASP A 549 -8.06 -25.64 -36.24
N PRO A 550 -7.41 -24.93 -37.20
CA PRO A 550 -6.48 -25.57 -38.15
C PRO A 550 -5.21 -26.15 -37.50
N TYR A 551 -4.90 -25.75 -36.26
CA TYR A 551 -3.62 -26.03 -35.59
C TYR A 551 -3.74 -26.99 -34.41
N VAL A 552 -4.96 -27.45 -34.07
CA VAL A 552 -5.21 -28.38 -32.96
C VAL A 552 -5.33 -29.85 -33.39
N ILE A 553 -5.13 -30.76 -32.44
CA ILE A 553 -5.27 -32.22 -32.60
C ILE A 553 -6.76 -32.61 -32.61
N SER A 554 -7.61 -31.86 -31.92
CA SER A 554 -9.02 -32.16 -31.73
C SER A 554 -9.87 -30.88 -31.70
N SER A 555 -10.67 -30.65 -32.74
CA SER A 555 -11.66 -29.57 -32.77
C SER A 555 -12.68 -29.69 -31.63
N ASN A 556 -13.02 -30.92 -31.20
CA ASN A 556 -13.89 -31.12 -30.05
C ASN A 556 -13.24 -30.64 -28.73
N GLY A 557 -11.93 -30.86 -28.57
CA GLY A 557 -11.20 -30.38 -27.40
C GLY A 557 -11.14 -28.85 -27.36
N LEU A 558 -10.88 -28.23 -28.52
CA LEU A 558 -10.90 -26.78 -28.67
C LEU A 558 -12.31 -26.20 -28.39
N ASN A 559 -13.37 -26.81 -28.93
CA ASN A 559 -14.74 -26.38 -28.68
C ASN A 559 -15.12 -26.48 -27.19
N ASN A 560 -14.67 -27.51 -26.47
CA ASN A 560 -14.90 -27.60 -25.02
C ASN A 560 -14.20 -26.48 -24.25
N LEU A 561 -12.97 -26.12 -24.64
CA LEU A 561 -12.25 -24.99 -24.06
C LEU A 561 -12.99 -23.67 -24.35
N ILE A 562 -13.40 -23.44 -25.59
CA ILE A 562 -14.18 -22.26 -26.00
C ILE A 562 -15.46 -22.13 -25.19
N GLU A 563 -16.22 -23.22 -25.03
CA GLU A 563 -17.44 -23.24 -24.23
C GLU A 563 -17.17 -22.99 -22.73
N THR A 564 -16.02 -23.42 -22.22
CA THR A 564 -15.60 -23.09 -20.85
C THR A 564 -15.39 -21.58 -20.70
N ILE A 565 -14.70 -20.96 -21.65
CA ILE A 565 -14.49 -19.50 -21.67
C ILE A 565 -15.81 -18.74 -21.80
N ARG A 566 -16.73 -19.19 -22.67
CA ARG A 566 -18.06 -18.57 -22.85
C ARG A 566 -18.94 -18.62 -21.60
N ARG A 567 -18.70 -19.56 -20.69
CA ARG A 567 -19.45 -19.69 -19.42
C ARG A 567 -18.89 -18.84 -18.28
N ILE A 568 -17.72 -18.23 -18.44
CA ILE A 568 -17.09 -17.37 -17.41
C ILE A 568 -18.04 -16.27 -16.88
N PRO A 569 -18.83 -15.58 -17.71
CA PRO A 569 -19.79 -14.59 -17.19
C PRO A 569 -20.83 -15.16 -16.23
N GLU A 570 -21.21 -16.43 -16.39
CA GLU A 570 -22.16 -17.08 -15.49
C GLU A 570 -21.46 -17.68 -14.27
N SER A 571 -20.30 -18.32 -14.44
CA SER A 571 -19.57 -18.97 -13.34
C SER A 571 -18.97 -17.98 -12.35
N GLU A 572 -18.42 -16.86 -12.84
CA GLU A 572 -17.70 -15.88 -12.01
C GLU A 572 -18.59 -14.75 -11.48
N ARG A 573 -19.90 -14.83 -11.74
CA ARG A 573 -20.85 -13.79 -11.32
C ARG A 573 -20.88 -13.64 -9.79
N GLU A 574 -20.95 -14.76 -9.08
CA GLU A 574 -20.99 -14.78 -7.61
C GLU A 574 -19.66 -14.29 -7.02
N ASP A 575 -18.54 -14.72 -7.58
CA ASP A 575 -17.20 -14.33 -7.15
C ASP A 575 -16.96 -12.82 -7.30
N LEU A 576 -17.37 -12.25 -8.44
CA LEU A 576 -17.32 -10.80 -8.66
C LEU A 576 -18.15 -10.03 -7.63
N THR A 577 -19.39 -10.46 -7.38
CA THR A 577 -20.27 -9.81 -6.41
C THR A 577 -19.72 -9.91 -4.99
N THR A 578 -19.19 -11.07 -4.63
CA THR A 578 -18.60 -11.35 -3.31
C THR A 578 -17.40 -10.45 -3.05
N LEU A 579 -16.49 -10.28 -4.02
CA LEU A 579 -15.34 -9.39 -3.87
C LEU A 579 -15.76 -7.92 -3.62
N TYR A 580 -16.74 -7.40 -4.36
CA TYR A 580 -17.24 -6.04 -4.12
C TYR A 580 -17.98 -5.93 -2.78
N ASP A 581 -18.78 -6.93 -2.41
CA ASP A 581 -19.51 -6.94 -1.15
C ASP A 581 -18.57 -7.00 0.05
N ILE A 582 -17.48 -7.77 -0.03
CA ILE A 582 -16.37 -7.79 0.93
C ILE A 582 -15.74 -6.39 1.03
N ALA A 583 -15.38 -5.76 -0.09
CA ALA A 583 -14.77 -4.43 -0.05
C ALA A 583 -15.67 -3.40 0.63
N ILE A 584 -16.97 -3.39 0.32
CA ILE A 584 -17.96 -2.48 0.90
C ILE A 584 -18.24 -2.80 2.37
N HIS A 585 -18.42 -4.08 2.72
CA HIS A 585 -18.81 -4.49 4.07
C HIS A 585 -17.76 -4.09 5.12
N TYR A 586 -16.47 -4.22 4.78
CA TYR A 586 -15.39 -3.97 5.73
C TYR A 586 -14.85 -2.53 5.71
N ASN A 587 -15.28 -1.70 4.76
CA ASN A 587 -14.96 -0.27 4.72
C ASN A 587 -16.06 0.60 4.09
N PRO A 588 -17.31 0.52 4.58
CA PRO A 588 -18.46 1.12 3.91
C PRO A 588 -18.33 2.65 3.79
N GLY A 589 -17.73 3.28 4.80
CA GLY A 589 -17.53 4.73 4.83
C GLY A 589 -16.29 5.23 4.09
N GLY A 590 -15.18 4.49 4.16
CA GLY A 590 -13.92 4.92 3.57
C GLY A 590 -14.00 5.11 2.05
N TRP A 591 -14.83 4.33 1.36
CA TRP A 591 -15.03 4.45 -0.09
C TRP A 591 -15.80 5.69 -0.55
N GLN A 592 -16.45 6.42 0.37
CA GLN A 592 -17.08 7.71 0.05
C GLN A 592 -16.10 8.89 0.15
N LYS A 593 -14.93 8.66 0.76
CA LYS A 593 -13.87 9.64 0.88
C LYS A 593 -13.01 9.61 -0.38
N GLY A 594 -12.89 10.74 -1.06
CA GLY A 594 -12.11 10.86 -2.31
C GLY A 594 -12.95 10.70 -3.58
N ASN A 595 -12.29 10.57 -4.74
CA ASN A 595 -12.94 10.62 -6.05
C ASN A 595 -13.41 9.25 -6.57
N ASP A 596 -12.88 8.16 -6.02
CA ASP A 596 -13.07 6.80 -6.56
C ASP A 596 -14.10 6.01 -5.75
N ASN A 597 -15.38 6.26 -6.04
CA ASN A 597 -16.51 5.67 -5.34
C ASN A 597 -16.77 4.22 -5.80
N ILE A 598 -16.46 3.25 -4.94
CA ILE A 598 -16.63 1.81 -5.23
C ILE A 598 -18.10 1.42 -5.47
N TYR A 599 -19.07 2.13 -4.88
CA TYR A 599 -20.49 1.81 -5.03
C TYR A 599 -20.95 2.07 -6.47
N GLY A 600 -20.50 3.17 -7.07
CA GLY A 600 -20.72 3.47 -8.48
C GLY A 600 -19.97 2.51 -9.40
N GLU A 601 -18.71 2.19 -9.07
CA GLU A 601 -17.92 1.20 -9.83
C GLU A 601 -18.60 -0.17 -9.87
N TYR A 602 -19.05 -0.68 -8.72
CA TYR A 602 -19.74 -1.94 -8.59
C TYR A 602 -21.05 -1.94 -9.39
N SER A 603 -21.86 -0.89 -9.21
CA SER A 603 -23.12 -0.70 -9.95
C SER A 603 -22.91 -0.70 -11.46
N ARG A 604 -21.94 0.10 -11.94
CA ARG A 604 -21.60 0.21 -13.36
C ARG A 604 -21.16 -1.14 -13.92
N ASN A 605 -20.26 -1.83 -13.22
CA ASN A 605 -19.71 -3.08 -13.70
C ASN A 605 -20.77 -4.18 -13.79
N LEU A 606 -21.71 -4.27 -12.83
CA LEU A 606 -22.82 -5.20 -12.91
C LEU A 606 -23.79 -4.88 -14.08
N LEU A 607 -24.12 -3.61 -14.28
CA LEU A 607 -25.00 -3.19 -15.39
C LEU A 607 -24.35 -3.44 -16.76
N LEU A 608 -23.04 -3.24 -16.88
CA LEU A 608 -22.29 -3.51 -18.11
C LEU A 608 -22.23 -5.00 -18.45
N LEU A 609 -22.16 -5.89 -17.45
CA LEU A 609 -22.09 -7.33 -17.66
C LEU A 609 -23.46 -7.99 -17.84
N TYR A 610 -24.45 -7.58 -17.03
CA TYR A 610 -25.72 -8.31 -16.88
C TYR A 610 -26.96 -7.47 -17.22
N GLY A 611 -26.78 -6.22 -17.65
CA GLY A 611 -27.89 -5.34 -18.01
C GLY A 611 -28.90 -5.15 -16.88
N LEU A 612 -30.19 -5.13 -17.22
CA LEU A 612 -31.27 -4.88 -16.27
C LEU A 612 -31.48 -6.02 -15.25
N GLU A 613 -30.93 -7.22 -15.48
CA GLU A 613 -31.00 -8.31 -14.50
C GLU A 613 -30.21 -7.99 -13.22
N ALA A 614 -29.25 -7.08 -13.30
CA ALA A 614 -28.51 -6.61 -12.14
C ALA A 614 -29.23 -5.50 -11.36
N LEU A 615 -30.35 -4.96 -11.87
CA LEU A 615 -30.96 -3.75 -11.32
C LEU A 615 -31.30 -3.88 -9.84
N ASP A 616 -31.89 -5.00 -9.41
CA ASP A 616 -32.25 -5.22 -8.00
C ASP A 616 -31.02 -5.14 -7.07
N LYS A 617 -29.89 -5.71 -7.50
CA LYS A 617 -28.62 -5.62 -6.75
C LYS A 617 -28.06 -4.19 -6.76
N VAL A 618 -28.21 -3.45 -7.86
CA VAL A 618 -27.82 -2.03 -7.94
C VAL A 618 -28.63 -1.16 -6.98
N LEU A 619 -29.94 -1.43 -6.83
CA LEU A 619 -30.78 -0.75 -5.85
C LEU A 619 -30.32 -1.05 -4.41
N GLU A 620 -29.96 -2.30 -4.09
CA GLU A 620 -29.35 -2.68 -2.81
C GLU A 620 -28.02 -1.93 -2.55
N ILE A 621 -27.17 -1.81 -3.57
CA ILE A 621 -25.89 -1.07 -3.48
C ILE A 621 -26.16 0.42 -3.18
N ALA A 622 -27.15 1.02 -3.83
CA ALA A 622 -27.56 2.40 -3.59
C ALA A 622 -28.05 2.62 -2.16
N GLU A 623 -28.83 1.68 -1.62
CA GLU A 623 -29.30 1.71 -0.23
C GLU A 623 -28.13 1.65 0.76
N ARG A 624 -27.14 0.79 0.51
CA ARG A 624 -25.91 0.69 1.34
C ARG A 624 -25.06 1.96 1.26
N GLU A 625 -24.96 2.58 0.07
CA GLU A 625 -24.25 3.84 -0.10
C GLU A 625 -24.92 4.98 0.69
N VAL A 626 -26.25 5.11 0.58
CA VAL A 626 -26.99 6.14 1.31
C VAL A 626 -26.98 5.88 2.81
N PHE A 627 -26.99 4.62 3.26
CA PHE A 627 -26.78 4.29 4.66
C PHE A 627 -25.43 4.80 5.17
N ALA A 628 -24.33 4.49 4.49
CA ALA A 628 -23.00 4.97 4.86
C ALA A 628 -22.91 6.51 4.85
N TRP A 629 -23.55 7.17 3.88
CA TRP A 629 -23.69 8.64 3.86
C TRP A 629 -24.43 9.14 5.10
N SER A 630 -25.53 8.50 5.50
CA SER A 630 -26.38 8.96 6.59
C SER A 630 -25.62 9.07 7.92
N VAL A 631 -24.63 8.21 8.10
CA VAL A 631 -23.72 8.16 9.25
C VAL A 631 -22.62 9.21 9.13
N MET A 632 -22.04 9.38 7.93
CA MET A 632 -20.83 10.20 7.72
C MET A 632 -21.07 11.65 7.31
N LYS A 633 -22.31 12.03 6.96
CA LYS A 633 -22.63 13.36 6.43
C LYS A 633 -22.21 14.51 7.35
N VAL A 634 -22.20 14.30 8.67
CA VAL A 634 -21.82 15.33 9.65
C VAL A 634 -20.30 15.39 9.84
N THR A 635 -19.62 14.24 9.85
CA THR A 635 -18.18 14.16 10.17
C THR A 635 -17.29 14.54 9.00
N ASP A 636 -17.63 14.14 7.78
CA ASP A 636 -16.76 14.25 6.60
C ASP A 636 -17.40 14.98 5.42
N ARG A 637 -18.67 15.42 5.55
CA ARG A 637 -19.43 16.07 4.47
C ARG A 637 -19.39 15.26 3.15
N VAL A 638 -19.45 13.93 3.24
CA VAL A 638 -19.49 13.04 2.08
C VAL A 638 -20.81 13.13 1.32
N VAL A 639 -20.81 12.73 0.04
CA VAL A 639 -21.98 12.78 -0.85
C VAL A 639 -22.08 11.45 -1.63
N PRO A 640 -23.25 10.77 -1.61
CA PRO A 640 -23.43 9.47 -2.25
C PRO A 640 -23.70 9.63 -3.75
N LEU A 641 -22.62 9.85 -4.51
CA LEU A 641 -22.69 10.13 -5.95
C LEU A 641 -22.58 8.89 -6.84
N GLY A 642 -22.20 7.74 -6.29
CA GLY A 642 -21.85 6.56 -7.07
C GLY A 642 -23.06 5.98 -7.76
N SER A 643 -23.96 5.39 -6.97
CA SER A 643 -25.09 4.62 -7.48
C SER A 643 -26.13 5.50 -8.18
N ILE A 644 -26.38 6.73 -7.69
CA ILE A 644 -27.26 7.68 -8.36
C ILE A 644 -26.78 8.02 -9.78
N GLY A 645 -25.47 8.13 -9.98
CA GLY A 645 -24.88 8.40 -11.29
C GLY A 645 -25.19 7.30 -12.30
N GLU A 646 -25.05 6.04 -11.87
CA GLU A 646 -25.29 4.87 -12.73
C GLU A 646 -26.79 4.57 -12.92
N LEU A 647 -27.64 4.92 -11.94
CA LEU A 647 -29.09 4.74 -12.02
C LEU A 647 -29.78 5.81 -12.88
N THR A 648 -29.23 7.03 -12.97
CA THR A 648 -29.88 8.16 -13.67
C THR A 648 -30.20 7.88 -15.15
N PRO A 649 -29.30 7.26 -15.95
CA PRO A 649 -29.64 6.81 -17.30
C PRO A 649 -30.78 5.78 -17.37
N LEU A 650 -31.04 5.06 -16.26
CA LEU A 650 -32.02 3.98 -16.14
C LEU A 650 -33.27 4.40 -15.37
N LYS A 651 -33.51 5.70 -15.17
CA LYS A 651 -34.61 6.23 -14.33
C LYS A 651 -36.00 5.72 -14.70
N GLU A 652 -36.23 5.36 -15.96
CA GLU A 652 -37.52 4.82 -16.44
C GLU A 652 -37.79 3.40 -15.90
N HIS A 653 -36.75 2.68 -15.48
CA HIS A 653 -36.82 1.34 -14.92
C HIS A 653 -36.88 1.33 -13.39
N VAL A 654 -36.78 2.50 -12.74
CA VAL A 654 -36.73 2.62 -11.29
C VAL A 654 -37.96 3.37 -10.80
N SER A 655 -38.58 2.89 -9.73
CA SER A 655 -39.74 3.55 -9.14
C SER A 655 -39.37 4.94 -8.62
N LYS A 656 -40.05 5.97 -9.11
CA LYS A 656 -39.89 7.34 -8.59
C LYS A 656 -40.14 7.42 -7.08
N ALA A 657 -41.10 6.64 -6.56
CA ALA A 657 -41.38 6.61 -5.13
C ALA A 657 -40.21 6.03 -4.31
N TRP A 658 -39.52 5.01 -4.83
CA TRP A 658 -38.31 4.46 -4.20
C TRP A 658 -37.17 5.48 -4.24
N PHE A 659 -36.98 6.14 -5.39
CA PHE A 659 -35.94 7.16 -5.56
C PHE A 659 -36.12 8.33 -4.58
N ASP A 660 -37.34 8.86 -4.50
CA ASP A 660 -37.68 9.97 -3.61
C ASP A 660 -37.51 9.59 -2.12
N ASP A 661 -37.87 8.36 -1.74
CA ASP A 661 -37.69 7.85 -0.37
C ASP A 661 -36.21 7.74 0.01
N LEU A 662 -35.39 7.18 -0.89
CA LEU A 662 -33.97 6.96 -0.64
C LEU A 662 -33.17 8.27 -0.65
N TYR A 663 -33.33 9.08 -1.70
CA TYR A 663 -32.49 10.25 -1.95
C TYR A 663 -33.07 11.58 -1.47
N GLY A 664 -34.35 11.64 -1.08
CA GLY A 664 -34.99 12.90 -0.67
C GLY A 664 -34.29 13.58 0.51
N LYS A 665 -33.84 12.80 1.52
CA LYS A 665 -33.05 13.33 2.65
C LYS A 665 -31.67 13.81 2.21
N VAL A 666 -31.05 13.12 1.25
CA VAL A 666 -29.74 13.50 0.70
C VAL A 666 -29.86 14.83 -0.04
N HIS A 667 -30.92 15.01 -0.83
CA HIS A 667 -31.20 16.24 -1.56
C HIS A 667 -31.37 17.45 -0.65
N SER A 668 -32.22 17.34 0.38
CA SER A 668 -32.39 18.41 1.38
C SER A 668 -31.07 18.77 2.04
N TRP A 669 -30.30 17.77 2.46
CA TRP A 669 -29.00 18.00 3.11
C TRP A 669 -27.99 18.65 2.16
N CYS A 670 -27.85 18.19 0.91
CA CYS A 670 -26.94 18.79 -0.07
C CYS A 670 -27.28 20.27 -0.33
N LYS A 671 -28.57 20.61 -0.39
CA LYS A 671 -29.02 21.99 -0.58
C LYS A 671 -28.58 22.89 0.58
N ASP A 672 -28.81 22.45 1.81
CA ASP A 672 -28.47 23.23 3.01
C ASP A 672 -26.96 23.32 3.19
N THR A 673 -26.24 22.21 3.02
CA THR A 673 -24.78 22.12 3.17
C THR A 673 -24.04 22.90 2.09
N SER A 674 -24.52 22.95 0.83
CA SER A 674 -23.90 23.79 -0.20
C SER A 674 -23.95 25.28 0.15
N ILE A 675 -25.04 25.75 0.76
CA ILE A 675 -25.18 27.14 1.21
C ILE A 675 -24.21 27.43 2.36
N GLU A 676 -24.14 26.54 3.34
CA GLU A 676 -23.21 26.64 4.48
C GLU A 676 -21.75 26.69 4.01
N ILE A 677 -21.34 25.74 3.16
CA ILE A 677 -19.96 25.66 2.65
C ILE A 677 -19.61 26.91 1.83
N SER A 678 -20.53 27.39 0.98
CA SER A 678 -20.28 28.58 0.17
C SER A 678 -20.02 29.79 1.06
N LYS A 679 -20.79 29.95 2.14
CA LYS A 679 -20.60 31.00 3.13
C LYS A 679 -19.26 30.88 3.87
N GLU A 680 -18.87 29.67 4.29
CA GLU A 680 -17.56 29.42 4.93
C GLU A 680 -16.38 29.78 4.02
N ILE A 681 -16.49 29.48 2.72
CA ILE A 681 -15.47 29.82 1.71
C ILE A 681 -15.38 31.34 1.53
N GLU A 682 -16.51 32.05 1.48
CA GLU A 682 -16.57 33.51 1.36
C GLU A 682 -16.02 34.23 2.60
N GLU A 683 -16.25 33.68 3.80
CA GLU A 683 -15.75 34.25 5.06
C GLU A 683 -14.23 34.15 5.23
N GLY A 684 -13.53 33.34 4.41
CA GLY A 684 -12.08 33.36 4.28
C GLY A 684 -11.28 32.80 5.47
N GLY A 685 -11.93 32.04 6.36
CA GLY A 685 -11.34 31.51 7.60
C GLY A 685 -10.77 30.08 7.52
N LEU A 686 -10.82 29.43 6.36
CA LEU A 686 -10.39 28.03 6.20
C LEU A 686 -8.89 27.91 5.93
N SER A 687 -8.27 26.87 6.50
CA SER A 687 -6.91 26.45 6.11
C SER A 687 -6.90 25.97 4.66
N GLU A 688 -5.72 25.87 4.03
CA GLU A 688 -5.60 25.40 2.63
C GLU A 688 -6.22 24.01 2.41
N GLU A 689 -5.99 23.09 3.36
CA GLU A 689 -6.61 21.76 3.36
C GLU A 689 -8.13 21.82 3.59
N GLY A 690 -8.57 22.64 4.54
CA GLY A 690 -10.00 22.84 4.82
C GLY A 690 -10.75 23.43 3.62
N LEU A 691 -10.13 24.37 2.92
CA LEU A 691 -10.66 24.96 1.70
C LEU A 691 -10.76 23.94 0.56
N SER A 692 -9.76 23.08 0.39
CA SER A 692 -9.79 22.00 -0.61
C SER A 692 -10.92 20.99 -0.34
N LYS A 693 -11.08 20.57 0.92
CA LYS A 693 -12.16 19.68 1.37
C LYS A 693 -13.53 20.33 1.16
N ALA A 694 -13.69 21.59 1.57
CA ALA A 694 -14.90 22.36 1.39
C ALA A 694 -15.29 22.48 -0.09
N LYS A 695 -14.36 22.88 -0.97
CA LYS A 695 -14.60 22.96 -2.43
C LYS A 695 -15.00 21.61 -3.02
N THR A 696 -14.36 20.53 -2.59
CA THR A 696 -14.69 19.18 -3.05
C THR A 696 -16.10 18.78 -2.63
N ALA A 697 -16.47 19.00 -1.36
CA ALA A 697 -17.81 18.71 -0.86
C ALA A 697 -18.89 19.55 -1.55
N LEU A 698 -18.63 20.84 -1.80
CA LEU A 698 -19.52 21.73 -2.54
C LEU A 698 -19.74 21.22 -3.97
N SER A 699 -18.66 20.97 -4.72
CA SER A 699 -18.75 20.47 -6.10
C SER A 699 -19.51 19.14 -6.18
N LYS A 700 -19.28 18.24 -5.21
CA LYS A 700 -20.02 16.97 -5.13
C LYS A 700 -21.50 17.18 -4.82
N SER A 701 -21.83 18.09 -3.92
CA SER A 701 -23.22 18.40 -3.55
C SER A 701 -23.97 19.03 -4.73
N GLU A 702 -23.34 19.95 -5.47
CA GLU A 702 -23.90 20.52 -6.71
C GLU A 702 -24.14 19.45 -7.77
N LYS A 703 -23.17 18.54 -7.98
CA LYS A 703 -23.33 17.41 -8.90
C LYS A 703 -24.48 16.50 -8.48
N PHE A 704 -24.64 16.24 -7.18
CA PHE A 704 -25.76 15.45 -6.67
C PHE A 704 -27.10 16.12 -6.97
N LEU A 705 -27.22 17.42 -6.67
CA LEU A 705 -28.44 18.19 -6.95
C LEU A 705 -28.78 18.19 -8.46
N GLN A 706 -27.76 18.30 -9.31
CA GLN A 706 -27.93 18.19 -10.76
C GLN A 706 -28.48 16.81 -11.15
N LEU A 707 -27.89 15.72 -10.66
CA LEU A 707 -28.36 14.36 -10.93
C LEU A 707 -29.79 14.16 -10.44
N HIS A 708 -30.09 14.58 -9.20
CA HIS A 708 -31.43 14.49 -8.64
C HIS A 708 -32.47 15.27 -9.45
N SER A 709 -32.12 16.40 -10.08
CA SER A 709 -33.04 17.16 -10.93
C SER A 709 -33.45 16.47 -12.23
N LEU A 710 -32.76 15.39 -12.62
CA LEU A 710 -33.05 14.61 -13.83
C LEU A 710 -34.14 13.55 -13.61
N TRP A 711 -34.53 13.29 -12.35
CA TRP A 711 -35.56 12.35 -11.92
C TRP A 711 -36.89 13.05 -11.64
#